data_AF-A0A1E4TJX6-F1
#
_entry.id   AF-A0A1E4TJX6-F1
#
_cell.length_a   1.000
_cell.length_b   1.000
_cell.length_c   1.000
_cell.angle_alpha   90.00
_cell.angle_beta   90.00
_cell.angle_gamma   90.00
#
_symmetry.space_group_name_H-M   'P 1'
#
loop_
_entity.id
_entity.type
_entity.pdbx_description
1 polymer ?
#
loop_
_entity_poly.entity_id
_entity_poly.type
_entity_poly.pdbx_seq_one_letter_code
_entity_poly.pdbx_strand_id
1 'polypeptide(L)'
;MPPGPASSVTSVAYIIRQRHSSFTQQYRHLSPSNLLNSQKPRETHVHTRLQTDSTASASSILRSLPHPGLGTLNSFYANSSLYARANTPAFLLDALEPSSNISIQEHEVPHASDALVNGVQAALYGESDDVICGAPYLDAWGLFDPQSISTTEPILRPLVDAIAARDDTAAYNAYIALCKSGNDSKITHRLYSMLLLSIRPRGESKSCSHGTRPVCMLRLEHVERDMYKHGYKVDAMEYSHMLWAARNCGDIPDNVHGLWERIQSHSVPLDVWMWNMYIAAYCSGAPMQWQIRFQLSDFVESGSVEAADKSTSRKSSPLTDKYASTAGDRAIAILNQMLDAGYHPDATTYSYVALALARSNRPEEIEGLVTSVWGVTPDGPIESSKLVPYGSMLRPNGATLEALANALGASDRVFSAIAIVSRMAEAYRIDLRRTQRVWKALLRWSYHTAKPSGNTPRTVTFAIWKLIERYHVPTDQEMFEYVLKSERRVGHCDNLESLAKKLYYKSDIAGHLTLVDWALKFCVLKLVRLGRIEKALDISNNWVRLNPALYQPVKDRVERFIEEGNWVVKQQQRQERLKQIHAAIENGRDPFNESGAVTSNHRKEDQEVVEELIQKYFPESRPNSPMSSSGSISADSA
;
A
#
# COMPACT_ATOMS: atom_id res chain seq x y z
N MET A 1 25.72 45.64 12.55
CA MET A 1 25.60 44.42 11.72
C MET A 1 24.30 43.72 12.12
N PRO A 2 23.34 43.52 11.21
CA PRO A 2 22.13 42.78 11.53
C PRO A 2 22.41 41.26 11.52
N PRO A 3 21.70 40.47 12.34
CA PRO A 3 21.85 39.01 12.35
C PRO A 3 21.24 38.39 11.08
N GLY A 4 21.92 37.39 10.53
CA GLY A 4 21.58 36.72 9.28
C GLY A 4 20.30 35.87 9.33
N PRO A 5 19.78 35.43 8.17
CA PRO A 5 18.47 34.80 8.07
C PRO A 5 18.46 33.38 8.64
N ALA A 6 17.49 33.11 9.49
CA ALA A 6 17.14 31.77 9.96
C ALA A 6 16.65 30.89 8.80
N SER A 7 16.95 29.60 8.90
CA SER A 7 16.73 28.55 7.91
C SER A 7 15.25 28.30 7.59
N SER A 8 14.99 27.93 6.32
CA SER A 8 13.68 27.77 5.68
C SER A 8 12.77 26.64 6.21
N VAL A 9 13.19 25.89 7.21
CA VAL A 9 12.44 24.72 7.73
C VAL A 9 11.35 25.12 8.72
N THR A 10 11.52 26.22 9.46
CA THR A 10 10.49 26.74 10.38
C THR A 10 9.28 27.30 9.62
N SER A 11 9.44 27.71 8.36
CA SER A 11 8.37 28.28 7.55
C SER A 11 7.31 27.28 7.11
N VAL A 12 7.62 25.99 6.91
CA VAL A 12 6.61 25.00 6.48
C VAL A 12 5.71 24.59 7.65
N ALA A 13 6.29 24.33 8.83
CA ALA A 13 5.53 24.07 10.06
C ALA A 13 4.71 25.31 10.47
N TYR A 14 5.24 26.52 10.27
CA TYR A 14 4.50 27.76 10.49
C TYR A 14 3.39 27.98 9.45
N ILE A 15 3.59 27.65 8.17
CA ILE A 15 2.56 27.71 7.12
C ILE A 15 1.44 26.71 7.39
N ILE A 16 1.76 25.50 7.86
CA ILE A 16 0.78 24.48 8.27
C ILE A 16 0.01 24.95 9.53
N ARG A 17 0.69 25.47 10.56
CA ARG A 17 0.05 26.03 11.78
C ARG A 17 -0.81 27.27 11.49
N GLN A 18 -0.31 28.22 10.70
CA GLN A 18 -1.03 29.46 10.36
C GLN A 18 -2.27 29.17 9.50
N ARG A 19 -2.16 28.24 8.54
CA ARG A 19 -3.31 27.89 7.69
C ARG A 19 -4.36 27.06 8.42
N HIS A 20 -3.98 26.22 9.38
CA HIS A 20 -4.92 25.52 10.24
C HIS A 20 -5.68 26.50 11.17
N SER A 21 -5.03 27.58 11.66
CA SER A 21 -5.69 28.64 12.43
C SER A 21 -6.74 29.41 11.62
N SER A 22 -6.44 29.74 10.35
CA SER A 22 -7.40 30.41 9.46
C SER A 22 -8.54 29.49 9.01
N PHE A 23 -8.30 28.18 8.89
CA PHE A 23 -9.32 27.20 8.47
C PHE A 23 -10.30 26.86 9.62
N THR A 24 -9.82 26.79 10.86
CA THR A 24 -10.70 26.61 12.05
C THR A 24 -11.54 27.86 12.36
N GLN A 25 -11.13 29.05 11.92
CA GLN A 25 -11.93 30.27 12.05
C GLN A 25 -13.09 30.35 11.07
N GLN A 26 -13.00 29.70 9.91
CA GLN A 26 -14.03 29.77 8.86
C GLN A 26 -15.26 28.88 9.13
N TYR A 27 -15.20 28.02 10.16
CA TYR A 27 -16.31 27.13 10.56
C TYR A 27 -16.87 27.41 11.98
N ARG A 28 -16.56 28.57 12.59
CA ARG A 28 -17.12 28.97 13.89
C ARG A 28 -18.50 29.65 13.83
N HIS A 29 -19.14 29.71 12.66
CA HIS A 29 -20.50 30.26 12.52
C HIS A 29 -21.56 29.20 12.20
N LEU A 30 -21.58 28.09 12.95
CA LEU A 30 -22.78 27.27 13.10
C LEU A 30 -22.87 26.80 14.56
N SER A 31 -23.61 27.56 15.37
CA SER A 31 -24.02 27.16 16.70
C SER A 31 -25.29 26.31 16.61
N PRO A 32 -25.40 25.18 17.32
CA PRO A 32 -26.68 24.63 17.72
C PRO A 32 -26.81 24.71 19.24
N SER A 33 -27.21 25.89 19.73
CA SER A 33 -27.86 26.03 21.03
C SER A 33 -29.34 25.71 20.83
N ASN A 34 -29.74 24.47 21.10
CA ASN A 34 -31.10 24.03 21.53
C ASN A 34 -31.26 22.54 21.23
N LEU A 35 -31.03 21.68 22.24
CA LEU A 35 -31.66 20.37 22.39
C LEU A 35 -31.24 19.80 23.75
N LEU A 36 -31.87 20.30 24.81
CA LEU A 36 -31.86 19.69 26.13
C LEU A 36 -33.30 19.75 26.64
N ASN A 37 -34.07 18.70 26.34
CA ASN A 37 -35.14 18.22 27.21
C ASN A 37 -35.77 16.91 26.69
N SER A 38 -36.02 16.02 27.65
CA SER A 38 -36.69 14.72 27.56
C SER A 38 -35.83 13.56 27.05
N GLN A 39 -35.35 12.73 27.99
CA GLN A 39 -35.85 11.35 28.12
C GLN A 39 -35.35 10.74 29.45
N LYS A 40 -36.33 10.25 30.23
CA LYS A 40 -36.19 9.50 31.47
C LYS A 40 -35.53 8.13 31.20
N PRO A 41 -34.75 7.56 32.13
CA PRO A 41 -34.46 6.13 32.12
C PRO A 41 -35.63 5.33 32.73
N ARG A 42 -36.03 4.27 32.04
CA ARG A 42 -36.89 3.21 32.57
C ARG A 42 -36.02 2.28 33.43
N GLU A 43 -36.35 2.21 34.71
CA GLU A 43 -35.93 1.14 35.61
C GLU A 43 -36.63 -0.15 35.21
N THR A 44 -35.87 -1.24 35.06
CA THR A 44 -36.43 -2.59 35.07
C THR A 44 -35.85 -3.34 36.27
N HIS A 45 -36.72 -3.54 37.25
CA HIS A 45 -36.56 -4.47 38.35
C HIS A 45 -36.25 -5.88 37.86
N VAL A 46 -35.24 -6.52 38.44
CA VAL A 46 -35.15 -7.98 38.53
C VAL A 46 -35.04 -8.36 39.99
N HIS A 47 -36.04 -9.10 40.45
CA HIS A 47 -36.18 -9.59 41.81
C HIS A 47 -35.13 -10.65 42.16
N THR A 48 -34.65 -10.50 43.39
CA THR A 48 -33.91 -11.41 44.25
C THR A 48 -34.49 -12.83 44.31
N ARG A 49 -33.61 -13.83 44.31
CA ARG A 49 -33.80 -15.05 45.12
C ARG A 49 -32.47 -15.45 45.78
N LEU A 50 -32.48 -15.35 47.10
CA LEU A 50 -31.50 -15.85 48.05
C LEU A 50 -31.49 -17.39 48.03
N GLN A 51 -30.29 -17.97 48.08
CA GLN A 51 -30.04 -19.16 48.87
C GLN A 51 -28.66 -19.06 49.50
N THR A 52 -28.67 -19.28 50.81
CA THR A 52 -27.59 -19.22 51.77
C THR A 52 -26.71 -20.46 51.72
N ASP A 53 -25.44 -20.31 52.10
CA ASP A 53 -24.69 -21.13 53.10
C ASP A 53 -23.20 -20.71 52.99
N SER A 54 -22.64 -19.95 53.95
CA SER A 54 -22.06 -20.42 55.24
C SER A 54 -20.92 -21.43 55.00
N THR A 55 -19.63 -21.07 55.12
CA THR A 55 -18.88 -21.06 56.39
C THR A 55 -17.39 -20.68 56.21
N ALA A 56 -16.83 -20.03 57.25
CA ALA A 56 -15.44 -20.11 57.78
C ALA A 56 -14.27 -19.50 56.97
N SER A 57 -13.63 -18.41 57.46
CA SER A 57 -12.48 -18.36 58.43
C SER A 57 -11.13 -18.32 57.68
N ALA A 58 -10.09 -17.51 57.95
CA ALA A 58 -9.69 -16.66 59.08
C ALA A 58 -8.65 -15.60 58.65
N SER A 59 -8.60 -14.50 59.41
CA SER A 59 -7.46 -13.72 59.95
C SER A 59 -6.04 -13.95 59.38
N SER A 60 -5.37 -12.93 58.82
CA SER A 60 -4.51 -11.92 59.49
C SER A 60 -3.19 -12.48 60.07
N ILE A 61 -2.06 -11.83 59.76
CA ILE A 61 -0.95 -11.48 60.67
C ILE A 61 0.10 -10.61 59.92
N LEU A 62 0.30 -9.41 60.44
CA LEU A 62 1.44 -8.50 60.26
C LEU A 62 2.55 -8.86 61.27
N ARG A 63 3.82 -8.68 60.89
CA ARG A 63 5.04 -8.38 61.70
C ARG A 63 6.27 -8.78 60.87
N SER A 64 7.45 -8.19 60.90
CA SER A 64 8.03 -6.95 61.43
C SER A 64 9.53 -7.02 61.06
N LEU A 65 10.15 -5.92 60.64
CA LEU A 65 11.61 -5.67 60.62
C LEU A 65 12.17 -5.64 62.07
N PRO A 66 13.50 -5.54 62.39
CA PRO A 66 14.60 -4.95 61.58
C PRO A 66 16.06 -5.48 61.75
N HIS A 67 16.98 -4.87 60.96
CA HIS A 67 18.37 -4.46 61.29
C HIS A 67 19.58 -5.44 61.12
N PRO A 68 20.86 -4.97 61.06
CA PRO A 68 21.53 -4.50 59.82
C PRO A 68 23.00 -5.01 59.67
N GLY A 69 23.74 -4.55 58.64
CA GLY A 69 25.17 -4.26 58.77
C GLY A 69 26.16 -4.91 57.78
N LEU A 70 26.75 -4.03 56.95
CA LEU A 70 28.16 -3.93 56.54
C LEU A 70 28.85 -5.10 55.79
N GLY A 71 29.35 -4.79 54.59
CA GLY A 71 30.34 -5.57 53.86
C GLY A 71 30.82 -4.84 52.60
N THR A 72 31.94 -4.15 52.73
CA THR A 72 32.75 -3.45 51.70
C THR A 72 33.39 -4.39 50.67
N LEU A 73 33.52 -3.96 49.39
CA LEU A 73 34.78 -3.85 48.60
C LEU A 73 34.58 -3.97 47.07
N ASN A 74 35.02 -2.91 46.38
CA ASN A 74 35.87 -2.82 45.18
C ASN A 74 35.71 -3.73 43.94
N SER A 75 35.78 -3.00 42.81
CA SER A 75 36.46 -3.31 41.54
C SER A 75 35.81 -4.28 40.54
N PHE A 76 35.45 -3.78 39.35
CA PHE A 76 36.25 -3.91 38.12
C PHE A 76 35.47 -3.30 36.93
N TYR A 77 35.92 -2.14 36.44
CA TYR A 77 35.65 -1.66 35.09
C TYR A 77 36.87 -2.03 34.25
N ALA A 78 36.71 -2.95 33.29
CA ALA A 78 37.50 -3.05 32.06
C ALA A 78 37.19 -4.39 31.37
N ASN A 79 36.56 -4.31 30.20
CA ASN A 79 36.89 -5.06 28.98
C ASN A 79 35.64 -5.16 28.12
N SER A 80 35.72 -4.64 26.90
CA SER A 80 35.63 -5.43 25.66
C SER A 80 35.53 -4.50 24.45
N SER A 81 36.68 -4.00 23.99
CA SER A 81 36.91 -3.71 22.58
C SER A 81 37.67 -4.91 22.00
N LEU A 82 37.14 -5.55 20.96
CA LEU A 82 37.83 -6.31 19.90
C LEU A 82 36.87 -7.37 19.34
N TYR A 83 36.47 -7.21 18.08
CA TYR A 83 36.54 -8.26 17.05
C TYR A 83 36.10 -7.65 15.72
N ALA A 84 37.07 -7.17 14.94
CA ALA A 84 36.94 -7.00 13.50
C ALA A 84 37.60 -8.22 12.85
N ARG A 85 36.86 -8.99 12.04
CA ARG A 85 37.43 -10.01 11.15
C ARG A 85 36.92 -9.75 9.75
N ALA A 86 37.84 -9.31 8.90
CA ALA A 86 37.69 -9.26 7.45
C ALA A 86 38.02 -10.65 6.86
N ASN A 87 37.22 -11.10 5.90
CA ASN A 87 37.53 -12.22 5.03
C ASN A 87 37.62 -11.70 3.60
N THR A 88 38.82 -11.72 3.02
CA THR A 88 39.06 -11.74 1.57
C THR A 88 40.27 -12.67 1.32
N PRO A 89 40.21 -13.58 0.34
CA PRO A 89 41.30 -14.53 0.10
C PRO A 89 42.35 -13.96 -0.85
N ALA A 90 43.61 -14.25 -0.53
CA ALA A 90 44.80 -13.87 -1.28
C ALA A 90 45.12 -14.85 -2.42
N PHE A 91 45.72 -14.32 -3.50
CA PHE A 91 46.59 -15.06 -4.42
C PHE A 91 47.89 -14.25 -4.66
N LEU A 92 49.01 -14.93 -4.36
CA LEU A 92 50.45 -14.85 -4.75
C LEU A 92 50.85 -13.95 -5.96
N LEU A 93 52.05 -13.35 -6.14
CA LEU A 93 53.44 -13.61 -5.69
C LEU A 93 54.37 -12.38 -6.01
N ASP A 94 55.46 -12.27 -5.23
CA ASP A 94 56.83 -11.72 -5.46
C ASP A 94 57.13 -10.29 -6.00
N ALA A 95 57.83 -9.47 -5.20
CA ALA A 95 59.29 -9.21 -5.35
C ALA A 95 59.87 -8.22 -4.30
N LEU A 96 61.04 -8.59 -3.77
CA LEU A 96 62.15 -7.89 -3.07
C LEU A 96 62.38 -6.40 -3.46
N GLU A 97 62.88 -5.42 -2.69
CA GLU A 97 63.85 -5.31 -1.56
C GLU A 97 63.76 -3.85 -0.93
N PRO A 98 64.59 -3.43 0.07
CA PRO A 98 64.21 -2.45 1.11
C PRO A 98 64.84 -1.04 0.98
N SER A 99 64.27 -0.04 1.66
CA SER A 99 65.01 0.88 2.55
C SER A 99 64.15 2.05 3.09
N SER A 100 64.32 2.26 4.40
CA SER A 100 64.19 3.47 5.22
C SER A 100 63.73 4.79 4.57
N ASN A 101 62.68 5.40 5.14
CA ASN A 101 62.86 6.58 6.01
C ASN A 101 61.55 7.00 6.69
N ILE A 102 61.70 7.30 7.98
CA ILE A 102 60.67 7.81 8.89
C ILE A 102 60.42 9.28 8.53
N SER A 103 59.17 9.64 8.26
CA SER A 103 58.67 11.01 8.33
C SER A 103 57.25 10.98 8.88
N ILE A 104 57.07 11.61 10.04
CA ILE A 104 55.82 11.78 10.75
C ILE A 104 54.95 12.75 9.92
N GLN A 105 53.80 12.27 9.44
CA GLN A 105 52.68 13.11 9.05
C GLN A 105 51.43 12.60 9.77
N GLU A 106 50.72 13.54 10.39
CA GLU A 106 49.46 13.34 11.09
C GLU A 106 48.43 12.77 10.11
N HIS A 107 48.00 11.53 10.36
CA HIS A 107 46.88 10.92 9.66
C HIS A 107 45.56 11.44 10.23
N GLU A 108 44.82 12.20 9.43
CA GLU A 108 43.37 12.29 9.57
C GLU A 108 42.78 10.87 9.44
N VAL A 109 42.02 10.47 10.45
CA VAL A 109 41.28 9.21 10.48
C VAL A 109 40.09 9.35 9.51
N PRO A 110 39.95 8.52 8.46
CA PRO A 110 38.74 8.51 7.66
C PRO A 110 37.62 7.90 8.50
N HIS A 111 36.58 8.67 8.78
CA HIS A 111 35.40 8.17 9.46
C HIS A 111 34.73 7.08 8.62
N ALA A 112 34.53 5.90 9.22
CA ALA A 112 33.76 4.80 8.66
C ALA A 112 32.26 5.12 8.41
N SER A 113 31.82 6.37 8.66
CA SER A 113 30.46 6.84 8.38
C SER A 113 30.17 6.97 6.90
N ASP A 114 31.15 7.35 6.08
CA ASP A 114 30.86 7.80 4.72
C ASP A 114 30.65 6.63 3.76
N ALA A 115 31.28 5.48 4.01
CA ALA A 115 31.01 4.24 3.26
C ALA A 115 29.64 3.62 3.64
N LEU A 116 29.23 3.74 4.91
CA LEU A 116 27.92 3.27 5.38
C LEU A 116 26.79 4.17 4.85
N VAL A 117 27.00 5.49 4.86
CA VAL A 117 26.06 6.47 4.30
C VAL A 117 25.91 6.28 2.79
N ASN A 118 27.01 6.07 2.04
CA ASN A 118 26.95 5.85 0.59
C ASN A 118 26.34 4.48 0.20
N GLY A 119 26.57 3.42 0.99
CA GLY A 119 25.92 2.12 0.81
C GLY A 119 24.42 2.16 1.11
N VAL A 120 24.01 2.90 2.14
CA VAL A 120 22.61 3.15 2.49
C VAL A 120 21.94 4.05 1.44
N GLN A 121 22.65 5.03 0.88
CA GLN A 121 22.15 5.83 -0.24
C GLN A 121 21.94 4.97 -1.49
N ALA A 122 22.86 4.06 -1.83
CA ALA A 122 22.68 3.14 -2.95
C ALA A 122 21.55 2.10 -2.72
N ALA A 123 21.21 1.76 -1.47
CA ALA A 123 20.04 0.92 -1.15
C ALA A 123 18.71 1.70 -1.08
N LEU A 124 18.76 3.00 -0.73
CA LEU A 124 17.60 3.91 -0.70
C LEU A 124 17.26 4.48 -2.09
N TYR A 125 18.26 4.63 -2.96
CA TYR A 125 18.11 5.08 -4.35
C TYR A 125 18.24 3.93 -5.37
N GLY A 126 18.71 2.77 -4.94
CA GLY A 126 18.59 1.53 -5.69
C GLY A 126 17.13 1.11 -5.72
N GLU A 127 16.64 0.82 -6.91
CA GLU A 127 15.26 0.42 -7.23
C GLU A 127 14.94 -0.97 -6.65
N SER A 128 15.02 -1.14 -5.33
CA SER A 128 14.39 -2.28 -4.67
C SER A 128 12.89 -2.06 -4.78
N ASP A 129 12.24 -2.87 -5.61
CA ASP A 129 10.84 -2.73 -5.96
C ASP A 129 9.90 -2.70 -4.74
N ASP A 130 10.31 -3.14 -3.55
CA ASP A 130 9.43 -3.42 -2.41
C ASP A 130 9.43 -2.40 -1.24
N VAL A 131 9.99 -1.19 -1.40
CA VAL A 131 10.21 -0.24 -0.28
C VAL A 131 8.95 0.13 0.53
N ILE A 132 7.76 0.21 -0.08
CA ILE A 132 6.51 0.51 0.67
C ILE A 132 6.06 -0.67 1.54
N CYS A 133 6.48 -1.90 1.20
CA CYS A 133 5.99 -3.11 1.83
C CYS A 133 6.81 -3.59 3.04
N GLY A 134 7.88 -2.90 3.44
CA GLY A 134 8.62 -3.06 4.71
C GLY A 134 9.30 -4.42 5.00
N ALA A 135 8.80 -5.54 4.48
CA ALA A 135 9.45 -6.85 4.52
C ALA A 135 10.89 -6.87 3.95
N PRO A 136 11.21 -6.10 2.88
CA PRO A 136 12.58 -6.06 2.36
C PRO A 136 13.52 -5.30 3.27
N TYR A 137 13.03 -4.49 4.23
CA TYR A 137 13.91 -3.70 5.08
C TYR A 137 14.79 -4.62 5.95
N LEU A 138 14.22 -5.71 6.46
CA LEU A 138 14.94 -6.71 7.27
C LEU A 138 15.89 -7.57 6.43
N ASP A 139 15.45 -7.98 5.24
CA ASP A 139 16.23 -8.84 4.34
C ASP A 139 17.32 -8.05 3.59
N ALA A 140 17.05 -6.82 3.13
CA ALA A 140 17.95 -6.00 2.31
C ALA A 140 19.09 -5.37 3.11
N TRP A 141 18.93 -5.15 4.41
CA TRP A 141 20.02 -4.65 5.27
C TRP A 141 20.94 -5.77 5.74
N GLY A 142 20.67 -7.04 5.39
CA GLY A 142 21.43 -8.19 5.88
C GLY A 142 21.37 -8.37 7.40
N LEU A 143 20.47 -7.63 8.07
CA LEU A 143 20.30 -7.67 9.53
C LEU A 143 19.64 -8.97 9.97
N PHE A 144 18.87 -9.61 9.08
CA PHE A 144 18.29 -10.92 9.27
C PHE A 144 18.88 -11.92 8.27
N ASP A 145 19.96 -12.59 8.67
CA ASP A 145 20.47 -13.78 7.98
C ASP A 145 20.11 -15.05 8.77
N PRO A 146 19.00 -15.74 8.40
CA PRO A 146 18.60 -16.99 9.04
C PRO A 146 19.68 -18.09 8.96
N GLN A 147 20.52 -18.07 7.92
CA GLN A 147 21.52 -19.12 7.69
C GLN A 147 22.74 -18.96 8.60
N SER A 148 22.94 -17.76 9.16
CA SER A 148 24.01 -17.50 10.13
C SER A 148 23.76 -18.14 11.51
N ILE A 149 22.54 -18.63 11.76
CA ILE A 149 22.18 -19.23 13.05
C ILE A 149 22.62 -20.70 13.05
N SER A 150 23.51 -21.03 13.97
CA SER A 150 23.78 -22.42 14.34
C SER A 150 23.63 -22.59 15.84
N THR A 151 23.26 -23.81 16.26
CA THR A 151 23.17 -24.17 17.67
C THR A 151 23.81 -25.54 17.87
N THR A 152 24.56 -25.68 18.97
CA THR A 152 25.09 -26.97 19.42
C THR A 152 24.07 -27.74 20.25
N GLU A 153 23.05 -27.06 20.77
CA GLU A 153 22.00 -27.64 21.61
C GLU A 153 20.97 -28.39 20.75
N PRO A 154 20.89 -29.74 20.83
CA PRO A 154 19.99 -30.52 19.98
C PRO A 154 18.52 -30.14 20.15
N ILE A 155 18.15 -29.70 21.36
CA ILE A 155 16.78 -29.33 21.69
C ILE A 155 16.32 -28.05 20.98
N LEU A 156 17.25 -27.14 20.65
CA LEU A 156 16.95 -25.89 19.94
C LEU A 156 16.94 -26.07 18.42
N ARG A 157 17.43 -27.21 17.92
CA ARG A 157 17.59 -27.47 16.48
C ARG A 157 16.28 -27.36 15.69
N PRO A 158 15.13 -27.89 16.15
CA PRO A 158 13.85 -27.70 15.43
C PRO A 158 13.45 -26.23 15.28
N LEU A 159 13.73 -25.40 16.28
CA LEU A 159 13.45 -23.96 16.24
C LEU A 159 14.39 -23.24 15.25
N VAL A 160 15.69 -23.53 15.32
CA VAL A 160 16.70 -22.93 14.42
C VAL A 160 16.44 -23.34 12.98
N ASP A 161 16.18 -24.62 12.71
CA ASP A 161 15.90 -25.13 11.37
C ASP A 161 14.62 -24.49 10.80
N ALA A 162 13.58 -24.29 11.62
CA ALA A 162 12.35 -23.63 11.19
C ALA A 162 12.52 -22.13 10.90
N ILE A 163 13.32 -21.41 11.71
CA ILE A 163 13.70 -20.02 11.44
C ILE A 163 14.51 -19.93 10.14
N ALA A 164 15.49 -20.83 9.96
CA ALA A 164 16.32 -20.92 8.77
C ALA A 164 15.48 -21.19 7.51
N ALA A 165 14.46 -22.04 7.62
CA ALA A 165 13.50 -22.34 6.56
C ALA A 165 12.48 -21.22 6.32
N ARG A 166 12.48 -20.14 7.11
CA ARG A 166 11.50 -19.04 7.08
C ARG A 166 10.05 -19.51 7.25
N ASP A 167 9.83 -20.61 7.97
CA ASP A 167 8.50 -21.11 8.30
C ASP A 167 8.07 -20.60 9.69
N ASP A 168 7.41 -19.44 9.70
CA ASP A 168 6.91 -18.79 10.92
C ASP A 168 6.02 -19.69 11.79
N THR A 169 5.25 -20.58 11.16
CA THR A 169 4.33 -21.47 11.88
C THR A 169 5.09 -22.64 12.50
N ALA A 170 6.02 -23.24 11.77
CA ALA A 170 6.92 -24.24 12.34
C ALA A 170 7.80 -23.65 13.44
N ALA A 171 8.35 -22.44 13.24
CA ALA A 171 9.21 -21.76 14.21
C ALA A 171 8.43 -21.47 15.50
N TYR A 172 7.23 -20.89 15.39
CA TYR A 172 6.39 -20.64 16.56
C TYR A 172 5.93 -21.93 17.25
N ASN A 173 5.62 -22.99 16.51
CA ASN A 173 5.24 -24.28 17.12
C ASN A 173 6.41 -24.94 17.86
N ALA A 174 7.63 -24.89 17.28
CA ALA A 174 8.85 -25.37 17.93
C ALA A 174 9.15 -24.57 19.20
N TYR A 175 8.98 -23.25 19.15
CA TYR A 175 9.06 -22.37 20.31
C TYR A 175 8.08 -22.78 21.42
N ILE A 176 6.80 -22.97 21.10
CA ILE A 176 5.79 -23.39 22.07
C ILE A 176 6.11 -24.77 22.68
N ALA A 177 6.67 -25.69 21.89
CA ALA A 177 7.12 -26.99 22.38
C ALA A 177 8.27 -26.84 23.40
N LEU A 178 9.22 -25.93 23.14
CA LEU A 178 10.30 -25.59 24.08
C LEU A 178 9.74 -25.04 25.39
N CYS A 179 8.83 -24.07 25.33
CA CYS A 179 8.20 -23.49 26.53
C CYS A 179 7.44 -24.55 27.34
N LYS A 180 6.66 -25.43 26.68
CA LYS A 180 5.92 -26.51 27.36
C LYS A 180 6.84 -27.52 28.04
N SER A 181 8.04 -27.74 27.50
CA SER A 181 9.04 -28.62 28.08
C SER A 181 9.88 -27.97 29.19
N GLY A 182 9.64 -26.70 29.52
CA GLY A 182 10.42 -25.94 30.52
C GLY A 182 11.84 -25.59 30.06
N ASN A 183 12.09 -25.58 28.75
CA ASN A 183 13.39 -25.26 28.15
C ASN A 183 13.44 -23.85 27.53
N ASP A 184 12.50 -22.97 27.89
CA ASP A 184 12.45 -21.56 27.46
C ASP A 184 13.68 -20.75 27.91
N SER A 185 14.25 -21.10 29.06
CA SER A 185 15.49 -20.49 29.59
C SER A 185 16.74 -20.73 28.72
N LYS A 186 16.72 -21.74 27.84
CA LYS A 186 17.83 -22.02 26.91
C LYS A 186 17.82 -21.12 25.69
N ILE A 187 16.72 -20.39 25.45
CA ILE A 187 16.59 -19.51 24.30
C ILE A 187 17.37 -18.22 24.61
N THR A 188 18.40 -17.96 23.81
CA THR A 188 19.21 -16.74 23.92
C THR A 188 18.44 -15.52 23.43
N HIS A 189 18.85 -14.32 23.86
CA HIS A 189 18.29 -13.06 23.34
C HIS A 189 18.26 -13.02 21.81
N ARG A 190 19.40 -13.35 21.18
CA ARG A 190 19.50 -13.41 19.71
C ARG A 190 18.49 -14.37 19.09
N LEU A 191 18.28 -15.56 19.68
CA LEU A 191 17.33 -16.53 19.13
C LEU A 191 15.88 -16.06 19.31
N TYR A 192 15.56 -15.37 20.41
CA TYR A 192 14.28 -14.69 20.59
C TYR A 192 14.06 -13.60 19.53
N SER A 193 15.04 -12.72 19.31
CA SER A 193 15.00 -11.70 18.26
C SER A 193 14.75 -12.32 16.88
N MET A 194 15.51 -13.37 16.52
CA MET A 194 15.33 -14.05 15.23
C MET A 194 13.97 -14.73 15.11
N LEU A 195 13.46 -15.34 16.19
CA LEU A 195 12.10 -15.88 16.21
C LEU A 195 11.07 -14.78 15.96
N LEU A 196 11.16 -13.66 16.67
CA LEU A 196 10.23 -12.53 16.54
C LEU A 196 10.22 -12.00 15.09
N LEU A 197 11.39 -11.78 14.50
CA LEU A 197 11.56 -11.31 13.12
C LEU A 197 11.13 -12.36 12.07
N SER A 198 11.18 -13.65 12.41
CA SER A 198 10.70 -14.72 11.54
C SER A 198 9.16 -14.77 11.45
N ILE A 199 8.45 -14.24 12.45
CA ILE A 199 6.98 -14.23 12.46
C ILE A 199 6.48 -13.13 11.50
N ARG A 200 6.09 -13.53 10.28
CA ARG A 200 5.63 -12.62 9.22
C ARG A 200 4.12 -12.80 8.97
N PRO A 201 3.36 -11.71 8.72
CA PRO A 201 2.02 -11.79 8.17
C PRO A 201 2.05 -12.54 6.83
N ARG A 202 1.46 -13.74 6.74
CA ARG A 202 1.28 -14.41 5.45
C ARG A 202 0.17 -13.69 4.66
N GLY A 203 0.45 -13.36 3.39
CA GLY A 203 -0.36 -12.52 2.51
C GLY A 203 -1.78 -13.02 2.17
N GLU A 204 -2.26 -14.06 2.83
CA GLU A 204 -3.56 -14.68 2.59
C GLU A 204 -4.60 -14.46 3.69
N SER A 205 -4.27 -13.75 4.78
CA SER A 205 -5.30 -13.33 5.74
C SER A 205 -6.12 -12.18 5.14
N LYS A 206 -6.95 -12.51 4.15
CA LYS A 206 -8.05 -11.68 3.67
C LYS A 206 -8.92 -11.39 4.88
N SER A 207 -8.81 -10.17 5.40
CA SER A 207 -9.67 -9.60 6.44
C SER A 207 -9.71 -10.43 7.72
N CYS A 208 -8.99 -10.00 8.76
CA CYS A 208 -9.43 -10.33 10.11
C CYS A 208 -10.92 -9.94 10.22
N SER A 209 -11.78 -10.89 10.53
CA SER A 209 -13.18 -10.62 10.82
C SER A 209 -13.24 -9.61 11.97
N HIS A 210 -14.13 -8.61 11.84
CA HIS A 210 -14.23 -7.46 12.73
C HIS A 210 -14.07 -7.83 14.22
N GLY A 211 -12.94 -7.42 14.81
CA GLY A 211 -12.72 -7.46 16.27
C GLY A 211 -11.75 -8.53 16.78
N THR A 212 -11.36 -9.54 15.99
CA THR A 212 -10.37 -10.52 16.45
C THR A 212 -8.96 -10.06 16.10
N ARG A 213 -8.08 -10.03 17.11
CA ARG A 213 -6.69 -9.68 16.91
C ARG A 213 -6.02 -10.69 15.96
N PRO A 214 -5.22 -10.25 14.97
CA PRO A 214 -4.55 -11.16 14.06
C PRO A 214 -3.67 -12.18 14.80
N VAL A 215 -3.72 -13.45 14.40
CA VAL A 215 -2.94 -14.54 15.04
C VAL A 215 -1.44 -14.20 15.05
N CYS A 216 -0.93 -13.60 13.97
CA CYS A 216 0.46 -13.12 13.89
C CYS A 216 0.80 -12.15 15.03
N MET A 217 -0.06 -11.17 15.31
CA MET A 217 0.15 -10.20 16.40
C MET A 217 0.12 -10.87 17.78
N LEU A 218 -0.77 -11.84 18.00
CA LEU A 218 -0.81 -12.60 19.25
C LEU A 218 0.47 -13.40 19.47
N ARG A 219 1.04 -13.99 18.40
CA ARG A 219 2.31 -14.71 18.44
C ARG A 219 3.46 -13.76 18.79
N LEU A 220 3.53 -12.60 18.14
CA LEU A 220 4.56 -11.58 18.39
C LEU A 220 4.52 -11.09 19.84
N GLU A 221 3.34 -10.76 20.38
CA GLU A 221 3.21 -10.31 21.77
C GLU A 221 3.51 -11.40 22.80
N HIS A 222 3.27 -12.67 22.46
CA HIS A 222 3.66 -13.78 23.32
C HIS A 222 5.18 -13.88 23.43
N VAL A 223 5.88 -13.84 22.29
CA VAL A 223 7.35 -13.84 22.25
C VAL A 223 7.92 -12.61 22.94
N GLU A 224 7.36 -11.41 22.71
CA GLU A 224 7.72 -10.15 23.40
C GLU A 224 7.66 -10.32 24.93
N ARG A 225 6.54 -10.84 25.45
CA ARG A 225 6.33 -11.03 26.89
C ARG A 225 7.34 -12.01 27.49
N ASP A 226 7.62 -13.10 26.78
CA ASP A 226 8.57 -14.11 27.25
C ASP A 226 10.01 -13.60 27.18
N MET A 227 10.37 -12.75 26.22
CA MET A 227 11.66 -12.04 26.24
C MET A 227 11.84 -11.25 27.53
N TYR A 228 10.84 -10.45 27.93
CA TYR A 228 10.90 -9.68 29.17
C TYR A 228 10.92 -10.57 30.42
N LYS A 229 10.16 -11.68 30.43
CA LYS A 229 10.19 -12.68 31.52
C LYS A 229 11.60 -13.22 31.75
N HIS A 230 12.40 -13.37 30.69
CA HIS A 230 13.78 -13.83 30.75
C HIS A 230 14.80 -12.69 30.95
N GLY A 231 14.35 -11.46 31.18
CA GLY A 231 15.21 -10.30 31.40
C GLY A 231 15.83 -9.72 30.13
N TYR A 232 15.36 -10.15 28.95
CA TYR A 232 15.80 -9.59 27.68
C TYR A 232 15.00 -8.34 27.32
N LYS A 233 15.66 -7.37 26.69
CA LYS A 233 15.03 -6.14 26.19
C LYS A 233 14.72 -6.29 24.71
N VAL A 234 13.57 -5.78 24.31
CA VAL A 234 13.16 -5.64 22.91
C VAL A 234 13.66 -4.30 22.40
N ASP A 235 14.31 -4.30 21.24
CA ASP A 235 14.97 -3.15 20.65
C ASP A 235 14.12 -2.45 19.58
N ALA A 236 14.70 -1.42 18.96
CA ALA A 236 14.04 -0.65 17.92
C ALA A 236 13.70 -1.48 16.66
N MET A 237 14.51 -2.49 16.34
CA MET A 237 14.32 -3.35 15.17
C MET A 237 13.11 -4.27 15.37
N GLU A 238 13.02 -4.92 16.53
CA GLU A 238 11.88 -5.80 16.85
C GLU A 238 10.57 -5.03 16.95
N TYR A 239 10.57 -3.85 17.59
CA TYR A 239 9.37 -3.02 17.65
C TYR A 239 8.94 -2.47 16.28
N SER A 240 9.90 -2.12 15.43
CA SER A 240 9.61 -1.73 14.04
C SER A 240 8.97 -2.88 13.26
N HIS A 241 9.45 -4.12 13.45
CA HIS A 241 8.83 -5.31 12.86
C HIS A 241 7.42 -5.55 13.39
N MET A 242 7.17 -5.37 14.69
CA MET A 242 5.83 -5.50 15.25
C MET A 242 4.85 -4.46 14.70
N LEU A 243 5.26 -3.19 14.55
CA LEU A 243 4.45 -2.15 13.90
C LEU A 243 4.18 -2.48 12.42
N TRP A 244 5.21 -2.95 11.72
CA TRP A 244 5.08 -3.42 10.34
C TRP A 244 4.10 -4.60 10.22
N ALA A 245 4.19 -5.58 11.12
CA ALA A 245 3.29 -6.72 11.17
C ALA A 245 1.86 -6.27 11.47
N ALA A 246 1.68 -5.34 12.42
CA ALA A 246 0.38 -4.79 12.76
C ALA A 246 -0.28 -4.10 11.57
N ARG A 247 0.49 -3.31 10.80
CA ARG A 247 0.02 -2.70 9.54
C ARG A 247 -0.47 -3.75 8.55
N ASN A 248 0.36 -4.76 8.26
CA ASN A 248 0.05 -5.75 7.22
C ASN A 248 -1.08 -6.71 7.62
N CYS A 249 -1.20 -7.01 8.91
CA CYS A 249 -2.32 -7.76 9.45
C CYS A 249 -3.62 -6.94 9.56
N GLY A 250 -3.54 -5.61 9.44
CA GLY A 250 -4.69 -4.74 9.65
C GLY A 250 -5.18 -4.77 11.10
N ASP A 251 -4.25 -4.74 12.07
CA ASP A 251 -4.60 -4.67 13.49
C ASP A 251 -5.41 -3.40 13.79
N ILE A 252 -6.26 -3.46 14.81
CA ILE A 252 -7.09 -2.31 15.18
C ILE A 252 -6.21 -1.20 15.76
N PRO A 253 -6.54 0.08 15.52
CA PRO A 253 -5.70 1.17 15.97
C PRO A 253 -5.42 1.20 17.47
N ASP A 254 -6.38 0.83 18.31
CA ASP A 254 -6.18 0.82 19.77
C ASP A 254 -5.04 -0.14 20.18
N ASN A 255 -4.93 -1.30 19.53
CA ASN A 255 -3.83 -2.24 19.75
C ASN A 255 -2.48 -1.66 19.30
N VAL A 256 -2.47 -0.97 18.15
CA VAL A 256 -1.26 -0.32 17.63
C VAL A 256 -0.82 0.83 18.53
N HIS A 257 -1.77 1.59 19.09
CA HIS A 257 -1.45 2.64 20.07
C HIS A 257 -0.89 2.05 21.36
N GLY A 258 -1.48 0.97 21.87
CA GLY A 258 -0.93 0.25 23.03
C GLY A 258 0.46 -0.33 22.78
N LEU A 259 0.79 -0.71 21.54
CA LEU A 259 2.16 -1.07 21.15
C LEU A 259 3.09 0.15 21.19
N TRP A 260 2.64 1.30 20.70
CA TRP A 260 3.41 2.55 20.74
C TRP A 260 3.68 3.05 22.17
N GLU A 261 2.69 2.98 23.06
CA GLU A 261 2.86 3.30 24.48
C GLU A 261 3.92 2.40 25.14
N ARG A 262 3.96 1.11 24.76
CA ARG A 262 5.01 0.20 25.23
C ARG A 262 6.40 0.63 24.76
N ILE A 263 6.55 0.95 23.48
CA ILE A 263 7.82 1.46 22.90
C ILE A 263 8.32 2.67 23.71
N GLN A 264 7.43 3.62 24.01
CA GLN A 264 7.76 4.80 24.81
C GLN A 264 8.12 4.44 26.26
N SER A 265 7.34 3.55 26.91
CA SER A 265 7.58 3.13 28.29
C SER A 265 8.91 2.39 28.47
N HIS A 266 9.34 1.64 27.46
CA HIS A 266 10.61 0.92 27.44
C HIS A 266 11.79 1.81 27.04
N SER A 267 11.54 3.09 26.77
CA SER A 267 12.57 4.07 26.36
C SER A 267 13.39 3.60 25.16
N VAL A 268 12.72 2.95 24.20
CA VAL A 268 13.35 2.48 22.97
C VAL A 268 13.72 3.70 22.13
N PRO A 269 14.95 3.80 21.60
CA PRO A 269 15.34 4.92 20.76
C PRO A 269 14.46 4.94 19.49
N LEU A 270 13.73 6.04 19.32
CA LEU A 270 12.89 6.24 18.14
C LEU A 270 13.73 6.79 16.99
N ASP A 271 13.39 6.38 15.77
CA ASP A 271 13.90 6.93 14.53
C ASP A 271 12.74 7.30 13.58
N VAL A 272 13.06 7.94 12.45
CA VAL A 272 12.07 8.33 11.43
C VAL A 272 11.31 7.11 10.90
N TRP A 273 11.97 5.96 10.79
CA TRP A 273 11.35 4.73 10.30
C TRP A 273 10.25 4.22 11.24
N MET A 274 10.50 4.22 12.55
CA MET A 274 9.53 3.77 13.54
C MET A 274 8.31 4.69 13.61
N TRP A 275 8.50 6.02 13.50
CA TRP A 275 7.40 6.96 13.33
C TRP A 275 6.59 6.68 12.06
N ASN A 276 7.27 6.43 10.94
CA ASN A 276 6.63 6.07 9.67
C ASN A 276 5.79 4.79 9.79
N MET A 277 6.33 3.74 10.43
CA MET A 277 5.59 2.50 10.69
C MET A 277 4.41 2.73 11.64
N TYR A 278 4.55 3.60 12.65
CA TYR A 278 3.46 3.94 13.54
C TYR A 278 2.31 4.66 12.82
N ILE A 279 2.60 5.68 12.00
CA ILE A 279 1.58 6.35 11.17
C ILE A 279 0.89 5.33 10.26
N ALA A 280 1.68 4.50 9.57
CA ALA A 280 1.16 3.53 8.61
C ALA A 280 0.27 2.46 9.26
N ALA A 281 0.65 1.95 10.43
CA ALA A 281 -0.12 0.96 11.17
C ALA A 281 -1.36 1.58 11.83
N TYR A 282 -1.18 2.67 12.57
CA TYR A 282 -2.25 3.27 13.37
C TYR A 282 -3.33 3.94 12.52
N CYS A 283 -2.93 4.57 11.40
CA CYS A 283 -3.86 5.27 10.50
C CYS A 283 -4.28 4.41 9.29
N SER A 284 -3.92 3.12 9.29
CA SER A 284 -4.28 2.13 8.25
C SER A 284 -3.87 2.54 6.83
N GLY A 285 -2.60 2.93 6.68
CA GLY A 285 -1.95 3.35 5.44
C GLY A 285 -1.61 2.20 4.48
N ALA A 286 -2.40 1.13 4.45
CA ALA A 286 -2.26 0.02 3.51
C ALA A 286 -3.41 0.05 2.49
N PRO A 287 -3.22 0.62 1.28
CA PRO A 287 -4.26 0.76 0.27
C PRO A 287 -4.91 -0.56 -0.14
N MET A 288 -4.16 -1.66 -0.09
CA MET A 288 -4.66 -3.00 -0.43
C MET A 288 -5.80 -3.44 0.50
N GLN A 289 -5.82 -2.99 1.76
CA GLN A 289 -6.89 -3.30 2.71
C GLN A 289 -8.17 -2.48 2.43
N TRP A 290 -8.11 -1.45 1.58
CA TRP A 290 -9.28 -0.64 1.21
C TRP A 290 -10.16 -1.34 0.16
N GLN A 291 -9.68 -2.44 -0.44
CA GLN A 291 -10.34 -3.18 -1.53
C GLN A 291 -11.70 -3.80 -1.15
N ILE A 292 -12.08 -3.79 0.14
CA ILE A 292 -13.35 -4.37 0.62
C ILE A 292 -14.57 -3.67 -0.01
N ARG A 293 -14.48 -2.39 -0.42
CA ARG A 293 -15.62 -1.69 -1.06
C ARG A 293 -15.96 -2.19 -2.46
N PHE A 294 -14.99 -2.68 -3.24
CA PHE A 294 -15.18 -2.89 -4.68
C PHE A 294 -15.35 -4.35 -5.09
N GLN A 295 -14.96 -5.32 -4.26
CA GLN A 295 -15.20 -6.74 -4.55
C GLN A 295 -16.70 -7.09 -4.54
N LEU A 296 -17.53 -6.32 -3.82
CA LEU A 296 -18.98 -6.50 -3.77
C LEU A 296 -19.67 -6.18 -5.11
N SER A 297 -19.15 -5.27 -5.93
CA SER A 297 -19.78 -4.93 -7.23
C SER A 297 -19.62 -6.05 -8.26
N ASP A 298 -18.48 -6.75 -8.27
CA ASP A 298 -18.24 -7.85 -9.21
C ASP A 298 -19.15 -9.06 -8.93
N PHE A 299 -19.61 -9.23 -7.67
CA PHE A 299 -20.55 -10.28 -7.28
C PHE A 299 -21.98 -10.00 -7.78
N VAL A 300 -22.40 -8.73 -7.75
CA VAL A 300 -23.73 -8.29 -8.23
C VAL A 300 -23.87 -8.46 -9.75
N GLU A 301 -22.80 -8.29 -10.52
CA GLU A 301 -22.80 -8.47 -11.99
C GLU A 301 -22.79 -9.94 -12.46
N SER A 302 -22.64 -10.91 -11.56
CA SER A 302 -22.65 -12.35 -11.89
C SER A 302 -24.04 -12.90 -12.27
N GLY A 303 -25.08 -12.07 -12.25
CA GLY A 303 -26.40 -12.38 -12.83
C GLY A 303 -27.46 -12.83 -11.84
N SER A 304 -27.20 -12.79 -10.52
CA SER A 304 -28.25 -12.92 -9.51
C SER A 304 -28.96 -11.59 -9.30
N VAL A 305 -29.80 -11.21 -10.28
CA VAL A 305 -30.60 -9.96 -10.26
C VAL A 305 -31.51 -9.91 -9.03
N GLU A 306 -31.95 -11.06 -8.51
CA GLU A 306 -32.79 -11.15 -7.31
C GLU A 306 -32.04 -10.85 -5.99
N ALA A 307 -30.71 -10.97 -5.96
CA ALA A 307 -29.89 -10.58 -4.81
C ALA A 307 -29.45 -9.10 -4.87
N ALA A 308 -29.43 -8.51 -6.07
CA ALA A 308 -28.99 -7.14 -6.30
C ALA A 308 -29.95 -6.13 -5.66
N ASP A 309 -31.26 -6.31 -5.83
CA ASP A 309 -32.27 -5.31 -5.42
C ASP A 309 -32.47 -5.23 -3.89
N LYS A 310 -32.09 -6.29 -3.15
CA LYS A 310 -32.04 -6.28 -1.67
C LYS A 310 -30.69 -5.83 -1.11
N SER A 311 -29.65 -5.75 -1.95
CA SER A 311 -28.28 -5.40 -1.56
C SER A 311 -27.91 -3.95 -1.89
N THR A 312 -28.47 -3.36 -2.95
CA THR A 312 -28.23 -1.95 -3.34
C THR A 312 -28.78 -0.93 -2.33
N SER A 313 -29.77 -1.29 -1.51
CA SER A 313 -30.21 -0.46 -0.37
C SER A 313 -29.33 -0.60 0.87
N ARG A 314 -28.44 -1.60 0.94
CA ARG A 314 -27.28 -1.47 1.82
C ARG A 314 -26.32 -0.55 1.09
N LYS A 315 -26.51 0.75 1.33
CA LYS A 315 -25.39 1.63 1.65
C LYS A 315 -24.55 0.84 2.65
N SER A 316 -23.64 -0.01 2.18
CA SER A 316 -22.53 -0.51 2.98
C SER A 316 -21.78 0.75 3.31
N SER A 317 -22.15 1.32 4.45
CA SER A 317 -21.83 2.67 4.83
C SER A 317 -20.35 2.88 4.56
N PRO A 318 -19.94 3.96 3.87
CA PRO A 318 -18.61 4.45 4.15
C PRO A 318 -18.58 4.57 5.68
N LEU A 319 -17.68 3.87 6.38
CA LEU A 319 -17.55 3.91 7.86
C LEU A 319 -18.42 2.94 8.70
N THR A 320 -18.32 1.61 8.53
CA THR A 320 -18.46 0.72 9.71
C THR A 320 -17.14 0.59 10.49
N ASP A 321 -16.03 0.99 9.88
CA ASP A 321 -14.78 1.17 10.61
C ASP A 321 -14.79 2.54 11.30
N LYS A 322 -15.10 2.53 12.60
CA LYS A 322 -15.05 3.67 13.54
C LYS A 322 -13.78 4.52 13.37
N TYR A 323 -12.67 3.90 12.92
CA TYR A 323 -11.37 4.54 12.85
C TYR A 323 -11.05 5.19 11.49
N ALA A 324 -11.85 4.95 10.45
CA ALA A 324 -11.56 5.46 9.12
C ALA A 324 -11.79 6.97 9.00
N SER A 325 -12.82 7.53 9.63
CA SER A 325 -13.07 8.99 9.59
C SER A 325 -11.99 9.79 10.30
N THR A 326 -11.40 9.25 11.37
CA THR A 326 -10.38 9.92 12.19
C THR A 326 -8.94 9.63 11.75
N ALA A 327 -8.73 8.83 10.69
CA ALA A 327 -7.40 8.44 10.25
C ALA A 327 -6.51 9.64 9.89
N GLY A 328 -7.05 10.60 9.12
CA GLY A 328 -6.36 11.84 8.75
C GLY A 328 -5.97 12.70 9.95
N ASP A 329 -6.88 12.89 10.91
CA ASP A 329 -6.60 13.68 12.13
C ASP A 329 -5.50 13.03 12.97
N ARG A 330 -5.53 11.70 13.11
CA ARG A 330 -4.50 10.94 13.83
C ARG A 330 -3.14 11.04 13.14
N ALA A 331 -3.10 10.94 11.82
CA ALA A 331 -1.86 11.09 11.06
C ALA A 331 -1.24 12.49 11.20
N ILE A 332 -2.07 13.55 11.14
CA ILE A 332 -1.60 14.93 11.35
C ILE A 332 -1.11 15.11 12.80
N ALA A 333 -1.82 14.57 13.78
CA ALA A 333 -1.41 14.65 15.19
C ALA A 333 -0.05 13.97 15.42
N ILE A 334 0.16 12.77 14.86
CA ILE A 334 1.43 12.05 14.96
C ILE A 334 2.54 12.79 14.21
N LEU A 335 2.27 13.34 13.03
CA LEU A 335 3.24 14.17 12.30
C LEU A 335 3.70 15.37 13.14
N ASN A 336 2.78 16.04 13.84
CA ASN A 336 3.14 17.14 14.74
C ASN A 336 3.95 16.66 15.95
N GLN A 337 3.60 15.51 16.55
CA GLN A 337 4.39 14.92 17.64
C GLN A 337 5.82 14.57 17.20
N MET A 338 5.97 14.02 16.00
CA MET A 338 7.28 13.73 15.41
C MET A 338 8.12 14.99 15.26
N LEU A 339 7.52 16.08 14.76
CA LEU A 339 8.18 17.39 14.63
C LEU A 339 8.54 18.01 15.99
N ASP A 340 7.62 17.98 16.95
CA ASP A 340 7.84 18.50 18.31
C ASP A 340 8.93 17.72 19.06
N ALA A 341 9.11 16.44 18.73
CA ALA A 341 10.21 15.59 19.22
C ALA A 341 11.54 15.80 18.48
N GLY A 342 11.60 16.73 17.50
CA GLY A 342 12.83 17.08 16.78
C GLY A 342 13.19 16.14 15.62
N TYR A 343 12.30 15.23 15.23
CA TYR A 343 12.52 14.39 14.05
C TYR A 343 12.10 15.12 12.78
N HIS A 344 12.82 14.86 11.69
CA HIS A 344 12.53 15.43 10.37
C HIS A 344 11.76 14.41 9.53
N PRO A 345 10.49 14.70 9.16
CA PRO A 345 9.72 13.88 8.23
C PRO A 345 10.43 13.69 6.90
N ASP A 346 10.23 12.53 6.28
CA ASP A 346 10.74 12.20 4.94
C ASP A 346 9.59 12.03 3.93
N ALA A 347 9.93 11.72 2.67
CA ALA A 347 8.92 11.50 1.64
C ALA A 347 7.96 10.35 1.98
N THR A 348 8.41 9.35 2.75
CA THR A 348 7.60 8.23 3.21
C THR A 348 6.60 8.67 4.28
N THR A 349 7.00 9.55 5.20
CA THR A 349 6.10 10.15 6.20
C THR A 349 4.90 10.80 5.53
N TYR A 350 5.17 11.69 4.57
CA TYR A 350 4.11 12.41 3.84
C TYR A 350 3.26 11.49 2.96
N SER A 351 3.84 10.40 2.44
CA SER A 351 3.10 9.37 1.71
C SER A 351 2.08 8.68 2.61
N TYR A 352 2.44 8.32 3.85
CA TYR A 352 1.50 7.72 4.80
C TYR A 352 0.44 8.71 5.30
N VAL A 353 0.80 9.98 5.48
CA VAL A 353 -0.17 11.03 5.83
C VAL A 353 -1.19 11.21 4.71
N ALA A 354 -0.76 11.27 3.44
CA ALA A 354 -1.66 11.35 2.29
C ALA A 354 -2.63 10.15 2.22
N LEU A 355 -2.14 8.94 2.47
CA LEU A 355 -2.97 7.74 2.52
C LEU A 355 -3.99 7.79 3.67
N ALA A 356 -3.60 8.29 4.84
CA ALA A 356 -4.52 8.47 5.97
C ALA A 356 -5.61 9.52 5.68
N LEU A 357 -5.25 10.63 5.02
CA LEU A 357 -6.19 11.65 4.56
C LEU A 357 -7.20 11.09 3.55
N ALA A 358 -6.74 10.25 2.60
CA ALA A 358 -7.62 9.57 1.65
C ALA A 358 -8.61 8.63 2.34
N ARG A 359 -8.18 7.92 3.39
CA ARG A 359 -9.06 7.06 4.20
C ARG A 359 -10.15 7.85 4.93
N SER A 360 -9.84 9.08 5.35
CA SER A 360 -10.79 10.05 5.89
C SER A 360 -11.59 10.81 4.81
N ASN A 361 -11.40 10.49 3.52
CA ASN A 361 -12.03 11.16 2.37
C ASN A 361 -11.80 12.69 2.36
N ARG A 362 -10.54 13.12 2.55
CA ARG A 362 -10.10 14.54 2.55
C ARG A 362 -9.15 14.84 1.38
N PRO A 363 -9.57 14.68 0.11
CA PRO A 363 -8.67 14.81 -1.04
C PRO A 363 -8.07 16.21 -1.22
N GLU A 364 -8.78 17.27 -0.84
CA GLU A 364 -8.29 18.66 -0.94
C GLU A 364 -7.04 18.89 -0.10
N GLU A 365 -6.96 18.22 1.06
CA GLU A 365 -5.79 18.29 1.94
C GLU A 365 -4.62 17.48 1.41
N ILE A 366 -4.87 16.42 0.65
CA ILE A 366 -3.82 15.67 -0.03
C ILE A 366 -3.16 16.57 -1.09
N GLU A 367 -3.95 17.27 -1.89
CA GLU A 367 -3.44 18.22 -2.90
C GLU A 367 -2.72 19.41 -2.25
N GLY A 368 -3.25 19.94 -1.14
CA GLY A 368 -2.60 20.98 -0.35
C GLY A 368 -1.26 20.52 0.25
N LEU A 369 -1.21 19.29 0.76
CA LEU A 369 0.02 18.66 1.24
C LEU A 369 1.03 18.53 0.10
N VAL A 370 0.63 18.02 -1.07
CA VAL A 370 1.53 17.87 -2.22
C VAL A 370 2.09 19.21 -2.70
N THR A 371 1.24 20.22 -2.74
CA THR A 371 1.62 21.59 -3.12
C THR A 371 2.60 22.21 -2.10
N SER A 372 2.34 22.00 -0.81
CA SER A 372 3.17 22.58 0.25
C SER A 372 4.54 21.91 0.39
N VAL A 373 4.61 20.59 0.27
CA VAL A 373 5.84 19.80 0.45
C VAL A 373 6.68 19.75 -0.81
N TRP A 374 6.06 19.59 -1.98
CA TRP A 374 6.77 19.33 -3.24
C TRP A 374 6.58 20.41 -4.31
N GLY A 375 5.78 21.45 -4.07
CA GLY A 375 5.56 22.53 -5.04
C GLY A 375 4.81 22.11 -6.30
N VAL A 376 4.08 20.98 -6.26
CA VAL A 376 3.33 20.44 -7.41
C VAL A 376 1.84 20.60 -7.14
N THR A 377 1.14 21.25 -8.07
CA THR A 377 -0.33 21.32 -8.11
C THR A 377 -0.87 20.49 -9.27
N PRO A 378 -2.10 19.93 -9.21
CA PRO A 378 -2.68 19.18 -10.32
C PRO A 378 -2.82 20.05 -11.59
N ASP A 379 -3.39 21.26 -11.46
CA ASP A 379 -3.69 22.13 -12.61
C ASP A 379 -2.81 23.40 -12.71
N GLY A 380 -2.19 23.85 -11.62
CA GLY A 380 -1.37 25.08 -11.59
C GLY A 380 0.08 24.87 -12.04
N PRO A 381 0.91 25.93 -12.16
CA PRO A 381 2.33 25.81 -12.51
C PRO A 381 3.12 25.08 -11.41
N ILE A 382 4.25 24.45 -11.79
CA ILE A 382 5.19 23.91 -10.80
C ILE A 382 5.87 25.09 -10.09
N GLU A 383 5.79 25.12 -8.77
CA GLU A 383 6.42 26.16 -7.96
C GLU A 383 7.92 25.85 -7.76
N SER A 384 8.77 26.27 -8.71
CA SER A 384 10.21 25.95 -8.72
C SER A 384 10.93 26.28 -7.41
N SER A 385 10.50 27.33 -6.68
CA SER A 385 11.06 27.72 -5.39
C SER A 385 10.78 26.73 -4.25
N LYS A 386 9.81 25.83 -4.40
CA LYS A 386 9.45 24.80 -3.43
C LYS A 386 9.91 23.40 -3.83
N LEU A 387 10.62 23.27 -4.96
CA LEU A 387 11.13 21.97 -5.36
C LEU A 387 12.19 21.48 -4.40
N VAL A 388 12.03 20.23 -3.96
CA VAL A 388 12.97 19.60 -3.04
C VAL A 388 14.26 19.26 -3.79
N PRO A 389 15.44 19.70 -3.29
CA PRO A 389 16.72 19.47 -3.96
C PRO A 389 17.07 17.98 -4.04
N TYR A 390 18.00 17.64 -4.94
CA TYR A 390 18.53 16.28 -5.04
C TYR A 390 19.27 15.89 -3.75
N GLY A 391 19.17 14.63 -3.34
CA GLY A 391 19.77 14.10 -2.12
C GLY A 391 18.96 14.33 -0.83
N SER A 392 17.95 15.19 -0.83
CA SER A 392 17.06 15.38 0.32
C SER A 392 16.17 14.14 0.56
N MET A 393 16.00 13.75 1.82
CA MET A 393 15.07 12.68 2.22
C MET A 393 13.59 13.02 1.91
N LEU A 394 13.28 14.29 1.69
CA LEU A 394 11.96 14.75 1.28
C LEU A 394 11.70 14.58 -0.22
N ARG A 395 12.73 14.23 -1.01
CA ARG A 395 12.57 14.12 -2.46
C ARG A 395 11.60 12.97 -2.78
N PRO A 396 10.55 13.22 -3.59
CA PRO A 396 9.61 12.17 -3.93
C PRO A 396 10.31 11.12 -4.81
N ASN A 397 9.90 9.87 -4.64
CA ASN A 397 10.37 8.73 -5.43
C ASN A 397 9.18 7.94 -6.00
N GLY A 398 9.45 6.83 -6.70
CA GLY A 398 8.39 5.99 -7.28
C GLY A 398 7.36 5.51 -6.25
N ALA A 399 7.80 5.25 -5.01
CA ALA A 399 6.92 4.87 -3.91
C ALA A 399 5.99 6.03 -3.47
N THR A 400 6.51 7.26 -3.42
CA THR A 400 5.68 8.46 -3.19
C THR A 400 4.60 8.60 -4.26
N LEU A 401 4.97 8.44 -5.55
CA LEU A 401 4.01 8.50 -6.65
C LEU A 401 2.92 7.42 -6.54
N GLU A 402 3.29 6.21 -6.13
CA GLU A 402 2.35 5.11 -5.93
C GLU A 402 1.37 5.43 -4.78
N ALA A 403 1.89 5.94 -3.66
CA ALA A 403 1.07 6.32 -2.52
C ALA A 403 0.06 7.42 -2.89
N LEU A 404 0.49 8.44 -3.62
CA LEU A 404 -0.39 9.53 -4.10
C LEU A 404 -1.42 9.03 -5.11
N ALA A 405 -1.03 8.15 -6.04
CA ALA A 405 -1.96 7.52 -6.97
C ALA A 405 -3.05 6.73 -6.24
N ASN A 406 -2.67 5.99 -5.20
CA ASN A 406 -3.61 5.26 -4.36
C ASN A 406 -4.49 6.19 -3.52
N ALA A 407 -3.91 7.23 -2.93
CA ALA A 407 -4.61 8.17 -2.07
C ALA A 407 -5.73 8.90 -2.83
N LEU A 408 -5.37 9.54 -3.96
CA LEU A 408 -6.31 10.30 -4.77
C LEU A 408 -7.28 9.38 -5.53
N GLY A 409 -6.82 8.22 -6.00
CA GLY A 409 -7.69 7.22 -6.61
C GLY A 409 -8.78 6.72 -5.66
N ALA A 410 -8.44 6.48 -4.39
CA ALA A 410 -9.40 6.06 -3.37
C ALA A 410 -10.46 7.11 -3.02
N SER A 411 -10.13 8.39 -3.22
CA SER A 411 -11.05 9.52 -3.04
C SER A 411 -11.79 9.88 -4.35
N ASP A 412 -11.83 9.00 -5.35
CA ASP A 412 -12.50 9.23 -6.64
C ASP A 412 -11.95 10.46 -7.40
N ARG A 413 -10.65 10.76 -7.23
CA ARG A 413 -9.91 11.84 -7.89
C ARG A 413 -8.85 11.31 -8.85
N VAL A 414 -9.21 10.33 -9.71
CA VAL A 414 -8.25 9.67 -10.62
C VAL A 414 -7.56 10.66 -11.57
N PHE A 415 -8.26 11.70 -12.04
CA PHE A 415 -7.63 12.72 -12.89
C PHE A 415 -6.58 13.56 -12.15
N SER A 416 -6.87 14.01 -10.92
CA SER A 416 -5.87 14.67 -10.07
C SER A 416 -4.67 13.74 -9.81
N ALA A 417 -4.93 12.45 -9.60
CA ALA A 417 -3.87 11.44 -9.41
C ALA A 417 -2.94 11.37 -10.63
N ILE A 418 -3.51 11.27 -11.84
CA ILE A 418 -2.75 11.25 -13.10
C ILE A 418 -1.94 12.54 -13.26
N ALA A 419 -2.57 13.69 -13.04
CA ALA A 419 -1.93 15.00 -13.17
C ALA A 419 -0.74 15.16 -12.22
N ILE A 420 -0.94 14.86 -10.92
CA ILE A 420 0.11 14.96 -9.90
C ILE A 420 1.25 13.98 -10.19
N VAL A 421 0.95 12.72 -10.53
CA VAL A 421 1.97 11.73 -10.85
C VAL A 421 2.83 12.16 -12.04
N SER A 422 2.19 12.59 -13.14
CA SER A 422 2.92 13.02 -14.34
C SER A 422 3.80 14.23 -14.06
N ARG A 423 3.23 15.26 -13.43
CA ARG A 423 3.95 16.51 -13.14
C ARG A 423 5.06 16.34 -12.11
N MET A 424 4.85 15.50 -11.10
CA MET A 424 5.88 15.19 -10.11
C MET A 424 7.00 14.36 -10.75
N ALA A 425 6.67 13.41 -11.63
CA ALA A 425 7.68 12.68 -12.38
C ALA A 425 8.52 13.59 -13.28
N GLU A 426 7.89 14.57 -13.96
CA GLU A 426 8.59 15.58 -14.75
C GLU A 426 9.48 16.48 -13.86
N ALA A 427 8.90 17.09 -12.82
CA ALA A 427 9.59 18.03 -11.93
C ALA A 427 10.80 17.39 -11.23
N TYR A 428 10.69 16.13 -10.84
CA TYR A 428 11.70 15.40 -10.09
C TYR A 428 12.49 14.39 -10.93
N ARG A 429 12.27 14.35 -12.25
CA ARG A 429 12.93 13.43 -13.21
C ARG A 429 12.83 11.96 -12.76
N ILE A 430 11.66 11.54 -12.32
CA ILE A 430 11.38 10.14 -11.93
C ILE A 430 11.01 9.36 -13.19
N ASP A 431 11.73 8.27 -13.47
CA ASP A 431 11.47 7.45 -14.66
C ASP A 431 10.21 6.58 -14.49
N LEU A 432 9.10 7.03 -15.10
CA LEU A 432 7.83 6.31 -15.06
C LEU A 432 7.87 4.91 -15.71
N ARG A 433 8.88 4.59 -16.51
CA ARG A 433 9.02 3.26 -17.14
C ARG A 433 9.29 2.17 -16.10
N ARG A 434 9.95 2.55 -14.99
CA ARG A 434 10.35 1.66 -13.90
C ARG A 434 9.36 1.64 -12.75
N THR A 435 8.32 2.48 -12.80
CA THR A 435 7.32 2.59 -11.72
C THR A 435 6.06 1.76 -12.01
N GLN A 436 6.19 0.45 -12.25
CA GLN A 436 5.06 -0.43 -12.56
C GLN A 436 3.91 -0.31 -11.55
N ARG A 437 4.23 -0.15 -10.26
CA ARG A 437 3.25 -0.04 -9.18
C ARG A 437 2.36 1.20 -9.27
N VAL A 438 2.93 2.31 -9.74
CA VAL A 438 2.17 3.56 -9.98
C VAL A 438 1.11 3.31 -11.04
N TRP A 439 1.50 2.70 -12.16
CA TRP A 439 0.59 2.35 -13.26
C TRP A 439 -0.49 1.36 -12.84
N LYS A 440 -0.11 0.35 -12.05
CA LYS A 440 -1.03 -0.61 -11.46
C LYS A 440 -2.04 0.06 -10.52
N ALA A 441 -1.60 1.01 -9.69
CA ALA A 441 -2.48 1.81 -8.85
C ALA A 441 -3.46 2.64 -9.70
N LEU A 442 -2.98 3.34 -10.73
CA LEU A 442 -3.83 4.14 -11.60
C LEU A 442 -4.89 3.28 -12.34
N LEU A 443 -4.51 2.13 -12.90
CA LEU A 443 -5.43 1.18 -13.55
C LEU A 443 -6.50 0.64 -12.58
N ARG A 444 -6.06 0.21 -11.40
CA ARG A 444 -6.94 -0.30 -10.36
C ARG A 444 -8.00 0.73 -9.99
N TRP A 445 -7.57 1.96 -9.70
CA TRP A 445 -8.50 3.00 -9.28
C TRP A 445 -9.39 3.46 -10.43
N SER A 446 -8.86 3.67 -11.64
CA SER A 446 -9.69 4.03 -12.79
C SER A 446 -10.78 3.00 -13.10
N TYR A 447 -10.50 1.70 -12.90
CA TYR A 447 -11.48 0.64 -13.03
C TYR A 447 -12.55 0.67 -11.93
N HIS A 448 -12.13 0.86 -10.68
CA HIS A 448 -13.03 0.83 -9.52
C HIS A 448 -13.91 2.07 -9.40
N THR A 449 -13.42 3.24 -9.82
CA THR A 449 -14.15 4.49 -9.81
C THR A 449 -14.90 4.76 -11.13
N ALA A 450 -14.86 3.82 -12.07
CA ALA A 450 -15.59 3.94 -13.32
C ALA A 450 -17.11 3.99 -13.09
N LYS A 451 -17.85 4.84 -13.83
CA LYS A 451 -19.32 4.89 -13.77
C LYS A 451 -19.96 3.49 -13.93
N PRO A 452 -20.98 3.10 -13.15
CA PRO A 452 -21.84 3.97 -12.35
C PRO A 452 -21.35 4.18 -10.90
N SER A 453 -20.28 3.51 -10.46
CA SER A 453 -19.89 3.50 -9.05
C SER A 453 -19.06 4.73 -8.60
N GLY A 454 -18.58 5.55 -9.53
CA GLY A 454 -17.82 6.77 -9.26
C GLY A 454 -17.86 7.76 -10.42
N ASN A 455 -17.01 8.79 -10.36
CA ASN A 455 -16.98 9.90 -11.31
C ASN A 455 -16.07 9.66 -12.53
N THR A 456 -15.33 8.54 -12.56
CA THR A 456 -14.37 8.29 -13.63
C THR A 456 -15.08 7.74 -14.89
N PRO A 457 -14.87 8.32 -16.08
CA PRO A 457 -15.35 7.74 -17.34
C PRO A 457 -14.75 6.36 -17.58
N ARG A 458 -15.54 5.44 -18.15
CA ARG A 458 -15.12 4.03 -18.35
C ARG A 458 -13.96 3.88 -19.33
N THR A 459 -13.75 4.87 -20.19
CA THR A 459 -12.70 4.92 -21.21
C THR A 459 -11.31 5.19 -20.62
N VAL A 460 -11.22 5.78 -19.42
CA VAL A 460 -9.95 6.19 -18.78
C VAL A 460 -9.03 5.00 -18.50
N THR A 461 -9.56 3.85 -18.06
CA THR A 461 -8.73 2.67 -17.77
C THR A 461 -7.97 2.19 -19.01
N PHE A 462 -8.63 2.19 -20.17
CA PHE A 462 -7.99 1.80 -21.42
C PHE A 462 -7.03 2.88 -21.93
N ALA A 463 -7.33 4.15 -21.69
CA ALA A 463 -6.41 5.25 -21.96
C ALA A 463 -5.09 5.09 -21.17
N ILE A 464 -5.18 4.79 -19.87
CA ILE A 464 -4.02 4.49 -19.02
C ILE A 464 -3.27 3.26 -19.57
N TRP A 465 -3.98 2.22 -20.00
CA TRP A 465 -3.35 1.06 -20.65
C TRP A 465 -2.53 1.44 -21.89
N LYS A 466 -3.05 2.35 -22.73
CA LYS A 466 -2.31 2.83 -23.91
C LYS A 466 -1.04 3.58 -23.53
N LEU A 467 -1.06 4.34 -22.43
CA LEU A 467 0.13 4.98 -21.90
C LEU A 467 1.14 3.95 -21.39
N ILE A 468 0.70 2.91 -20.68
CA ILE A 468 1.56 1.80 -20.23
C ILE A 468 2.27 1.13 -21.42
N GLU A 469 1.53 0.87 -22.51
CA GLU A 469 2.10 0.34 -23.76
C GLU A 469 3.12 1.31 -24.36
N ARG A 470 2.81 2.60 -24.39
CA ARG A 470 3.68 3.66 -24.93
C ARG A 470 4.99 3.83 -24.15
N TYR A 471 4.92 3.75 -22.82
CA TYR A 471 6.10 3.87 -21.95
C TYR A 471 6.86 2.54 -21.81
N HIS A 472 6.41 1.47 -22.47
CA HIS A 472 7.01 0.13 -22.36
C HIS A 472 7.14 -0.35 -20.91
N VAL A 473 6.14 -0.03 -20.07
CA VAL A 473 6.12 -0.44 -18.67
C VAL A 473 5.88 -1.95 -18.61
N PRO A 474 6.63 -2.71 -17.78
CA PRO A 474 6.35 -4.12 -17.55
C PRO A 474 4.90 -4.34 -17.08
N THR A 475 4.19 -5.27 -17.71
CA THR A 475 2.78 -5.55 -17.41
C THR A 475 2.65 -6.89 -16.70
N ASP A 476 1.92 -6.93 -15.59
CA ASP A 476 1.59 -8.18 -14.87
C ASP A 476 0.15 -8.66 -15.16
N GLN A 477 -0.18 -9.84 -14.63
CA GLN A 477 -1.50 -10.46 -14.76
C GLN A 477 -2.64 -9.55 -14.24
N GLU A 478 -2.42 -8.86 -13.12
CA GLU A 478 -3.43 -8.05 -12.45
C GLU A 478 -3.77 -6.79 -13.27
N MET A 479 -2.78 -6.17 -13.89
CA MET A 479 -2.97 -5.06 -14.82
C MET A 479 -3.83 -5.47 -16.03
N PHE A 480 -3.59 -6.66 -16.60
CA PHE A 480 -4.44 -7.21 -17.67
C PHE A 480 -5.86 -7.47 -17.18
N GLU A 481 -6.02 -7.99 -15.96
CA GLU A 481 -7.33 -8.24 -15.38
C GLU A 481 -8.16 -6.95 -15.28
N TYR A 482 -7.58 -5.86 -14.78
CA TYR A 482 -8.27 -4.57 -14.69
C TYR A 482 -8.74 -4.05 -16.05
N VAL A 483 -7.89 -4.12 -17.07
CA VAL A 483 -8.21 -3.59 -18.40
C VAL A 483 -9.23 -4.48 -19.11
N LEU A 484 -9.09 -5.81 -19.04
CA LEU A 484 -10.06 -6.74 -19.61
C LEU A 484 -11.43 -6.59 -18.94
N LYS A 485 -11.48 -6.43 -17.61
CA LYS A 485 -12.73 -6.14 -16.90
C LYS A 485 -13.32 -4.78 -17.28
N SER A 486 -12.50 -3.77 -17.48
CA SER A 486 -12.96 -2.45 -17.94
C SER A 486 -13.56 -2.51 -19.34
N GLU A 487 -12.85 -3.10 -20.31
CA GLU A 487 -13.32 -3.20 -21.70
C GLU A 487 -14.57 -4.08 -21.83
N ARG A 488 -14.71 -5.08 -20.95
CA ARG A 488 -15.95 -5.84 -20.78
C ARG A 488 -17.13 -4.94 -20.41
N ARG A 489 -16.96 -4.04 -19.43
CA ARG A 489 -18.00 -3.10 -18.99
C ARG A 489 -18.36 -2.07 -20.08
N VAL A 490 -17.38 -1.65 -20.88
CA VAL A 490 -17.63 -0.75 -22.03
C VAL A 490 -18.29 -1.50 -23.19
N GLY A 491 -17.97 -2.78 -23.37
CA GLY A 491 -18.48 -3.60 -24.46
C GLY A 491 -17.67 -3.48 -25.77
N HIS A 492 -16.40 -3.10 -25.68
CA HIS A 492 -15.49 -3.00 -26.82
C HIS A 492 -14.83 -4.35 -27.13
N CYS A 493 -15.55 -5.19 -27.89
CA CYS A 493 -15.11 -6.53 -28.29
C CYS A 493 -13.75 -6.54 -29.03
N ASP A 494 -13.47 -5.53 -29.84
CA ASP A 494 -12.21 -5.38 -30.58
C ASP A 494 -10.99 -5.26 -29.66
N ASN A 495 -11.11 -4.41 -28.64
CA ASN A 495 -10.05 -4.21 -27.64
C ASN A 495 -9.86 -5.47 -26.80
N LEU A 496 -10.95 -6.12 -26.39
CA LEU A 496 -10.90 -7.39 -25.65
C LEU A 496 -10.16 -8.48 -26.42
N GLU A 497 -10.47 -8.65 -27.71
CA GLU A 497 -9.80 -9.64 -28.54
C GLU A 497 -8.30 -9.33 -28.69
N SER A 498 -7.96 -8.06 -28.95
CA SER A 498 -6.56 -7.62 -29.06
C SER A 498 -5.77 -7.86 -27.78
N LEU A 499 -6.35 -7.53 -26.62
CA LEU A 499 -5.75 -7.76 -25.30
C LEU A 499 -5.61 -9.24 -24.98
N ALA A 500 -6.63 -10.04 -25.30
CA ALA A 500 -6.61 -11.49 -25.11
C ALA A 500 -5.50 -12.16 -25.96
N LYS A 501 -5.34 -11.74 -27.23
CA LYS A 501 -4.23 -12.21 -28.08
C LYS A 501 -2.88 -11.85 -27.48
N LYS A 502 -2.69 -10.59 -27.04
CA LYS A 502 -1.45 -10.15 -26.39
C LYS A 502 -1.13 -10.96 -25.12
N LEU A 503 -2.14 -11.23 -24.29
CA LEU A 503 -1.98 -11.99 -23.06
C LEU A 503 -1.64 -13.46 -23.33
N TYR A 504 -2.25 -14.05 -24.35
CA TYR A 504 -1.96 -15.43 -24.79
C TYR A 504 -0.52 -15.59 -25.29
N TYR A 505 0.00 -14.66 -26.08
CA TYR A 505 1.40 -14.74 -26.54
C TYR A 505 2.43 -14.44 -25.45
N LYS A 506 2.01 -13.84 -24.33
CA LYS A 506 2.86 -13.63 -23.14
C LYS A 506 2.79 -14.79 -22.14
N SER A 507 1.90 -15.77 -22.32
CA SER A 507 1.57 -16.71 -21.24
C SER A 507 2.46 -17.95 -21.21
N ASP A 508 3.51 -17.90 -20.39
CA ASP A 508 4.07 -19.12 -19.74
C ASP A 508 3.31 -19.48 -18.44
N ILE A 509 2.35 -18.64 -18.03
CA ILE A 509 1.68 -18.71 -16.72
C ILE A 509 0.23 -19.20 -16.89
N ALA A 510 -0.12 -20.29 -16.21
CA ALA A 510 -1.46 -20.90 -16.27
C ALA A 510 -2.61 -19.91 -15.97
N GLY A 511 -2.38 -18.91 -15.11
CA GLY A 511 -3.35 -17.86 -14.77
C GLY A 511 -3.72 -16.91 -15.93
N HIS A 512 -2.86 -16.78 -16.94
CA HIS A 512 -3.18 -15.95 -18.11
C HIS A 512 -4.22 -16.63 -19.01
N LEU A 513 -4.15 -17.96 -19.18
CA LEU A 513 -5.08 -18.70 -20.03
C LEU A 513 -6.53 -18.62 -19.54
N THR A 514 -6.74 -18.59 -18.21
CA THR A 514 -8.09 -18.45 -17.64
C THR A 514 -8.69 -17.06 -17.91
N LEU A 515 -7.87 -16.00 -17.83
CA LEU A 515 -8.29 -14.64 -18.18
C LEU A 515 -8.58 -14.49 -19.68
N VAL A 516 -7.75 -15.07 -20.54
CA VAL A 516 -7.95 -15.09 -22.00
C VAL A 516 -9.26 -15.81 -22.34
N ASP A 517 -9.47 -17.02 -21.82
CA ASP A 517 -10.69 -17.80 -22.04
C ASP A 517 -11.95 -17.03 -21.60
N TRP A 518 -11.90 -16.43 -20.42
CA TRP A 518 -12.99 -15.59 -19.90
C TRP A 518 -13.30 -14.40 -20.81
N ALA A 519 -12.27 -13.65 -21.24
CA ALA A 519 -12.44 -12.48 -22.09
C ALA A 519 -13.03 -12.84 -23.47
N LEU A 520 -12.58 -13.94 -24.06
CA LEU A 520 -13.03 -14.41 -25.37
C LEU A 520 -14.47 -14.93 -25.33
N LYS A 521 -14.81 -15.76 -24.34
CA LYS A 521 -16.19 -16.21 -24.12
C LYS A 521 -17.14 -15.02 -24.00
N PHE A 522 -16.75 -13.99 -23.23
CA PHE A 522 -17.56 -12.78 -23.13
C PHE A 522 -17.67 -12.04 -24.47
N CYS A 523 -16.55 -11.82 -25.16
CA CYS A 523 -16.50 -11.10 -26.44
C CYS A 523 -17.42 -11.75 -27.48
N VAL A 524 -17.30 -13.05 -27.66
CA VAL A 524 -18.10 -13.87 -28.58
C VAL A 524 -19.59 -13.80 -28.23
N LEU A 525 -19.96 -14.04 -26.97
CA LEU A 525 -21.37 -13.96 -26.53
C LEU A 525 -21.95 -12.55 -26.72
N LYS A 526 -21.16 -11.50 -26.49
CA LYS A 526 -21.59 -10.11 -26.71
C LYS A 526 -21.80 -9.82 -28.19
N LEU A 527 -20.90 -10.24 -29.08
CA LEU A 527 -21.04 -10.07 -30.53
C LEU A 527 -22.29 -10.78 -31.05
N VAL A 528 -22.55 -12.00 -30.61
CA VAL A 528 -23.78 -12.75 -30.93
C VAL A 528 -25.03 -11.97 -30.48
N ARG A 529 -25.04 -11.45 -29.24
CA ARG A 529 -26.16 -10.60 -28.74
C ARG A 529 -26.35 -9.31 -29.54
N LEU A 530 -25.28 -8.74 -30.06
CA LEU A 530 -25.31 -7.57 -30.94
C LEU A 530 -25.64 -7.91 -32.40
N GLY A 531 -25.73 -9.19 -32.74
CA GLY A 531 -26.03 -9.67 -34.08
C GLY A 531 -24.86 -9.69 -35.05
N ARG A 532 -23.64 -9.55 -34.55
CA ARG A 532 -22.41 -9.62 -35.32
C ARG A 532 -21.91 -11.07 -35.38
N ILE A 533 -22.73 -11.96 -35.93
CA ILE A 533 -22.50 -13.41 -35.90
C ILE A 533 -21.22 -13.80 -36.66
N GLU A 534 -21.01 -13.24 -37.85
CA GLU A 534 -19.83 -13.52 -38.67
C GLU A 534 -18.54 -13.23 -37.92
N LYS A 535 -18.47 -12.07 -37.24
CA LYS A 535 -17.32 -11.69 -36.41
C LYS A 535 -17.15 -12.62 -35.21
N ALA A 536 -18.25 -13.04 -34.58
CA ALA A 536 -18.18 -13.99 -33.46
C ALA A 536 -17.63 -15.35 -33.91
N LEU A 537 -18.06 -15.84 -35.08
CA LEU A 537 -17.54 -17.07 -35.68
C LEU A 537 -16.08 -16.93 -36.10
N ASP A 538 -15.68 -15.81 -36.71
CA ASP A 538 -14.29 -15.55 -37.09
C ASP A 538 -13.36 -15.59 -35.86
N ILE A 539 -13.72 -14.87 -34.79
CA ILE A 539 -12.98 -14.92 -33.51
C ILE A 539 -12.92 -16.36 -32.99
N SER A 540 -14.06 -17.05 -32.87
CA SER A 540 -14.07 -18.44 -32.37
C SER A 540 -13.21 -19.38 -33.23
N ASN A 541 -13.27 -19.28 -34.55
CA ASN A 541 -12.46 -20.10 -35.47
C ASN A 541 -10.96 -19.81 -35.32
N ASN A 542 -10.58 -18.53 -35.20
CA ASN A 542 -9.18 -18.14 -35.01
C ASN A 542 -8.62 -18.70 -33.70
N TRP A 543 -9.41 -18.72 -32.62
CA TRP A 543 -8.97 -19.26 -31.33
C TRP A 543 -9.00 -20.78 -31.25
N VAL A 544 -9.96 -21.45 -31.93
CA VAL A 544 -9.93 -22.91 -32.12
C VAL A 544 -8.65 -23.35 -32.82
N ARG A 545 -8.15 -22.59 -33.80
CA ARG A 545 -6.87 -22.89 -34.45
C ARG A 545 -5.68 -22.80 -33.49
N LEU A 546 -5.71 -21.89 -32.52
CA LEU A 546 -4.64 -21.71 -31.53
C LEU A 546 -4.65 -22.79 -30.45
N ASN A 547 -5.83 -23.15 -29.94
CA ASN A 547 -5.98 -24.22 -28.94
C ASN A 547 -7.34 -24.92 -29.08
N PRO A 548 -7.43 -25.98 -29.92
CA PRO A 548 -8.70 -26.66 -30.17
C PRO A 548 -9.34 -27.21 -28.91
N ALA A 549 -8.54 -27.75 -27.98
CA ALA A 549 -9.03 -28.38 -26.76
C ALA A 549 -9.79 -27.40 -25.85
N LEU A 550 -9.32 -26.15 -25.75
CA LEU A 550 -9.96 -25.13 -24.91
C LEU A 550 -11.14 -24.43 -25.61
N TYR A 551 -11.01 -24.16 -26.92
CA TYR A 551 -11.93 -23.25 -27.60
C TYR A 551 -13.00 -23.93 -28.46
N GLN A 552 -12.86 -25.22 -28.80
CA GLN A 552 -13.90 -25.96 -29.52
C GLN A 552 -15.26 -25.92 -28.79
N PRO A 553 -15.35 -26.14 -27.46
CA PRO A 553 -16.63 -26.04 -26.75
C PRO A 553 -17.27 -24.65 -26.80
N VAL A 554 -16.46 -23.59 -26.92
CA VAL A 554 -16.96 -22.21 -27.07
C VAL A 554 -17.57 -22.02 -28.45
N LYS A 555 -16.88 -22.50 -29.49
CA LYS A 555 -17.39 -22.50 -30.86
C LYS A 555 -18.69 -23.31 -30.98
N ASP A 556 -18.73 -24.54 -30.47
CA ASP A 556 -19.92 -25.39 -30.51
C ASP A 556 -21.13 -24.75 -29.80
N ARG A 557 -20.88 -23.95 -28.75
CA ARG A 557 -21.94 -23.19 -28.07
C ARG A 557 -22.45 -22.02 -28.91
N VAL A 558 -21.58 -21.36 -29.69
CA VAL A 558 -21.98 -20.31 -30.63
C VAL A 558 -22.78 -20.89 -31.78
N GLU A 559 -22.29 -21.96 -32.38
CA GLU A 559 -22.95 -22.65 -33.50
C GLU A 559 -24.33 -23.15 -33.07
N ARG A 560 -24.45 -23.83 -31.93
CA ARG A 560 -25.77 -24.20 -31.38
C ARG A 560 -26.68 -23.01 -31.15
N PHE A 561 -26.15 -21.90 -30.62
CA PHE A 561 -26.96 -20.70 -30.41
C PHE A 561 -27.48 -20.09 -31.73
N ILE A 562 -26.75 -20.26 -32.83
CA ILE A 562 -27.16 -19.86 -34.18
C ILE A 562 -28.20 -20.85 -34.74
N GLU A 563 -27.92 -22.16 -34.66
CA GLU A 563 -28.75 -23.26 -35.17
C GLU A 563 -30.12 -23.33 -34.51
N GLU A 564 -30.20 -23.09 -33.20
CA GLU A 564 -31.45 -23.11 -32.44
C GLU A 564 -32.46 -22.04 -32.89
N GLY A 565 -32.11 -21.14 -33.83
CA GLY A 565 -33.03 -20.17 -34.46
C GLY A 565 -33.60 -19.11 -33.51
N ASN A 566 -33.40 -19.29 -32.20
CA ASN A 566 -33.83 -18.41 -31.12
C ASN A 566 -33.30 -16.99 -31.28
N TRP A 567 -32.16 -16.81 -31.96
CA TRP A 567 -31.59 -15.49 -32.19
C TRP A 567 -32.37 -14.67 -33.23
N VAL A 568 -32.79 -15.26 -34.36
CA VAL A 568 -33.53 -14.54 -35.41
C VAL A 568 -34.85 -14.02 -34.85
N VAL A 569 -35.56 -14.89 -34.11
CA VAL A 569 -36.81 -14.54 -33.43
C VAL A 569 -36.59 -13.45 -32.36
N LYS A 570 -35.56 -13.57 -31.51
CA LYS A 570 -35.24 -12.56 -30.48
C LYS A 570 -34.78 -11.23 -31.07
N GLN A 571 -34.07 -11.22 -32.20
CA GLN A 571 -33.70 -9.99 -32.89
C GLN A 571 -34.90 -9.33 -33.55
N GLN A 572 -35.77 -10.08 -34.21
CA GLN A 572 -37.01 -9.55 -34.74
C GLN A 572 -37.86 -8.91 -33.63
N GLN A 573 -38.03 -9.61 -32.50
CA GLN A 573 -38.70 -9.07 -31.31
C GLN A 573 -38.03 -7.80 -30.76
N ARG A 574 -36.70 -7.74 -30.75
CA ARG A 574 -35.95 -6.56 -30.30
C ARG A 574 -36.10 -5.38 -31.26
N GLN A 575 -35.98 -5.61 -32.56
CA GLN A 575 -36.19 -4.59 -33.59
C GLN A 575 -37.60 -4.05 -33.52
N GLU A 576 -38.59 -4.92 -33.30
CA GLU A 576 -39.98 -4.52 -33.12
C GLU A 576 -40.16 -3.66 -31.86
N ARG A 577 -39.57 -4.05 -30.72
CA ARG A 577 -39.56 -3.22 -29.51
C ARG A 577 -38.88 -1.86 -29.71
N LEU A 578 -37.77 -1.80 -30.44
CA LEU A 578 -37.08 -0.54 -30.74
C LEU A 578 -37.93 0.36 -31.64
N LYS A 579 -38.61 -0.20 -32.64
CA LYS A 579 -39.59 0.52 -33.45
C LYS A 579 -40.74 1.06 -32.60
N GLN A 580 -41.26 0.27 -31.65
CA GLN A 580 -42.29 0.71 -30.71
C GLN A 580 -41.81 1.85 -29.80
N ILE A 581 -40.58 1.78 -29.31
CA ILE A 581 -39.98 2.85 -28.49
C ILE A 581 -39.80 4.12 -29.33
N HIS A 582 -39.25 4.04 -30.54
CA HIS A 582 -39.12 5.21 -31.42
C HIS A 582 -40.48 5.81 -31.77
N ALA A 583 -41.47 4.98 -32.10
CA ALA A 583 -42.83 5.44 -32.35
C ALA A 583 -43.44 6.11 -31.11
N ALA A 584 -43.15 5.63 -29.89
CA ALA A 584 -43.60 6.29 -28.66
C ALA A 584 -42.94 7.67 -28.48
N ILE A 585 -41.63 7.79 -28.71
CA ILE A 585 -40.88 9.06 -28.67
C ILE A 585 -41.44 10.04 -29.70
N GLU A 586 -41.64 9.62 -30.95
CA GLU A 586 -42.18 10.46 -32.03
C GLU A 586 -43.60 10.97 -31.72
N ASN A 587 -44.39 10.17 -31.00
CA ASN A 587 -45.73 10.54 -30.53
C ASN A 587 -45.73 11.37 -29.24
N GLY A 588 -44.57 11.84 -28.76
CA GLY A 588 -44.46 12.64 -27.54
C GLY A 588 -44.80 11.89 -26.25
N ARG A 589 -44.88 10.54 -26.30
CA ARG A 589 -44.99 9.73 -25.08
C ARG A 589 -43.58 9.47 -24.59
N ASP A 590 -43.27 9.88 -23.37
CA ASP A 590 -42.02 9.51 -22.72
C ASP A 590 -42.03 7.98 -22.48
N PRO A 591 -41.28 7.17 -23.25
CA PRO A 591 -41.21 5.74 -23.04
C PRO A 591 -40.47 5.38 -21.73
N PHE A 592 -39.85 6.36 -21.07
CA PHE A 592 -38.89 6.18 -20.00
C PHE A 592 -39.39 6.64 -18.63
N ASN A 593 -40.65 7.06 -18.50
CA ASN A 593 -41.24 7.41 -17.19
C ASN A 593 -41.39 6.19 -16.23
N GLU A 594 -40.94 4.99 -16.63
CA GLU A 594 -40.80 3.82 -15.76
C GLU A 594 -39.40 3.18 -15.74
N SER A 595 -38.41 3.65 -16.53
CA SER A 595 -37.05 3.09 -16.45
C SER A 595 -36.00 4.05 -17.00
N GLY A 596 -35.24 4.69 -16.10
CA GLY A 596 -34.17 5.62 -16.47
C GLY A 596 -33.08 4.96 -17.32
N ALA A 597 -32.90 5.44 -18.55
CA ALA A 597 -31.84 5.01 -19.46
C ALA A 597 -31.08 6.22 -20.02
N VAL A 598 -29.74 6.11 -20.01
CA VAL A 598 -28.76 7.12 -20.41
C VAL A 598 -28.52 7.09 -21.93
N THR A 599 -28.46 8.24 -22.59
CA THR A 599 -28.40 8.41 -24.05
C THR A 599 -26.98 8.30 -24.65
N SER A 600 -26.90 8.09 -25.98
CA SER A 600 -25.68 7.83 -26.76
C SER A 600 -24.69 9.01 -26.89
N ASN A 601 -25.06 10.23 -26.49
CA ASN A 601 -24.18 11.40 -26.59
C ASN A 601 -22.96 11.33 -25.67
N HIS A 602 -23.08 10.67 -24.50
CA HIS A 602 -21.97 10.52 -23.56
C HIS A 602 -20.77 9.76 -24.13
N ARG A 603 -20.95 8.95 -25.18
CA ARG A 603 -19.85 8.16 -25.75
C ARG A 603 -18.83 9.01 -26.52
N LYS A 604 -19.26 10.09 -27.18
CA LYS A 604 -18.35 11.00 -27.89
C LYS A 604 -17.61 11.90 -26.91
N GLU A 605 -18.34 12.46 -25.94
CA GLU A 605 -17.78 13.28 -24.86
C GLU A 605 -16.72 12.50 -24.05
N ASP A 606 -16.99 11.23 -23.70
CA ASP A 606 -16.04 10.40 -22.96
C ASP A 606 -14.76 10.04 -23.74
N GLN A 607 -14.78 10.12 -25.08
CA GLN A 607 -13.61 9.84 -25.92
C GLN A 607 -12.76 11.10 -26.13
N GLU A 608 -13.39 12.25 -26.40
CA GLU A 608 -12.69 13.53 -26.52
C GLU A 608 -11.96 13.90 -25.22
N VAL A 609 -12.60 13.69 -24.07
CA VAL A 609 -11.98 13.90 -22.75
C VAL A 609 -10.74 13.01 -22.57
N VAL A 610 -10.78 11.76 -23.04
CA VAL A 610 -9.62 10.86 -22.95
C VAL A 610 -8.45 11.33 -23.81
N GLU A 611 -8.72 11.74 -25.05
CA GLU A 611 -7.69 12.23 -25.96
C GLU A 611 -7.08 13.55 -25.45
N GLU A 612 -7.91 14.45 -24.90
CA GLU A 612 -7.46 15.68 -24.26
C GLU A 612 -6.57 15.38 -23.05
N LEU A 613 -6.94 14.42 -22.19
CA LEU A 613 -6.15 14.06 -21.01
C LEU A 613 -4.78 13.45 -21.36
N ILE A 614 -4.76 12.56 -22.35
CA ILE A 614 -3.51 11.98 -22.86
C ILE A 614 -2.62 13.11 -23.37
N GLN A 615 -3.18 14.02 -24.17
CA GLN A 615 -2.42 15.12 -24.75
C GLN A 615 -1.95 16.13 -23.69
N LYS A 616 -2.80 16.44 -22.70
CA LYS A 616 -2.53 17.42 -21.65
C LYS A 616 -1.46 16.95 -20.68
N TYR A 617 -1.53 15.70 -20.23
CA TYR A 617 -0.67 15.19 -19.15
C TYR A 617 0.48 14.31 -19.62
N PHE A 618 0.41 13.76 -20.84
CA PHE A 618 1.48 12.97 -21.43
C PHE A 618 1.72 13.42 -22.88
N PRO A 619 2.10 14.70 -23.08
CA PRO A 619 2.36 15.21 -24.41
C PRO A 619 3.44 14.36 -25.07
N GLU A 620 3.31 14.15 -26.38
CA GLU A 620 4.33 13.45 -27.14
C GLU A 620 5.67 14.16 -26.90
N SER A 621 6.58 13.48 -26.21
CA SER A 621 7.88 14.02 -25.88
C SER A 621 8.53 14.56 -27.15
N ARG A 622 8.91 15.84 -27.14
CA ARG A 622 9.87 16.38 -28.12
C ARG A 622 11.04 15.40 -28.17
N PRO A 623 11.49 14.95 -29.35
CA PRO A 623 12.60 14.02 -29.46
C PRO A 623 13.75 14.56 -28.62
N ASN A 624 14.25 13.71 -27.70
CA ASN A 624 15.38 14.02 -26.83
C ASN A 624 16.41 14.81 -27.63
N SER A 625 16.54 16.12 -27.36
CA SER A 625 17.63 16.88 -27.94
C SER A 625 18.92 16.20 -27.45
N PRO A 626 19.81 15.77 -28.35
CA PRO A 626 21.05 15.13 -27.94
C PRO A 626 21.74 16.08 -26.96
N MET A 627 22.18 15.56 -25.81
CA MET A 627 23.03 16.33 -24.89
C MET A 627 24.22 16.84 -25.70
N SER A 628 24.21 18.13 -26.05
CA SER A 628 25.32 18.77 -26.72
C SER A 628 26.46 18.88 -25.71
N SER A 629 27.34 17.89 -25.70
CA SER A 629 28.68 18.03 -25.14
C SER A 629 29.44 19.03 -26.01
N SER A 630 29.30 20.32 -25.73
CA SER A 630 30.17 21.37 -26.27
C SER A 630 31.00 21.96 -25.14
N GLY A 631 31.96 21.15 -24.64
CA GLY A 631 33.13 21.70 -23.99
C GLY A 631 34.10 22.15 -25.09
N SER A 632 33.98 23.40 -25.53
CA SER A 632 35.04 24.05 -26.31
C SER A 632 36.06 24.61 -25.32
N ILE A 633 37.21 23.95 -25.24
CA ILE A 633 38.42 24.52 -24.65
C ILE A 633 38.97 25.48 -25.70
N SER A 634 38.84 26.79 -25.47
CA SER A 634 39.56 27.80 -26.23
C SER A 634 41.01 27.81 -25.76
N ALA A 635 41.91 27.36 -26.64
CA ALA A 635 43.30 27.78 -26.60
C ALA A 635 43.43 29.15 -27.30
N ASP A 636 44.41 29.92 -26.84
CA ASP A 636 45.07 31.06 -27.49
C ASP A 636 44.60 32.50 -27.17
N SER A 637 45.42 33.18 -26.34
CA SER A 637 46.04 34.51 -26.52
C SER A 637 47.01 34.72 -25.33
N ALA A 638 48.28 35.11 -25.42
CA ALA A 638 49.03 35.91 -26.39
C ALA A 638 48.37 37.25 -26.73
#